data_AF-A0A814FPU5-F1
#
_entry.id   AF-A0A814FPU5-F1
#
_cell.length_a   1.000
_cell.length_b   1.000
_cell.length_c   1.000
_cell.angle_alpha   90.00
_cell.angle_beta   90.00
_cell.angle_gamma   90.00
#
_symmetry.space_group_name_H-M   'P 1'
#
loop_
_entity.id
_entity.type
_entity.pdbx_description
1 polymer ?
#
loop_
_entity_poly.entity_id
_entity_poly.type
_entity_poly.pdbx_seq_one_letter_code
_entity_poly.pdbx_strand_id
1 'polypeptide(L)'
;MAQNEIHKRLVALNIVAVFISFKSLPEITCLGNILFNNQRQMPNSYVQHLSTLCLPGMAVSDPVITQMMDVRTQVQDRLNRGMIHDGEKFIFQCSRECPWMFYFQDCGIPNDRNLCTLCKKPIGAEQYNVLIQRDPPQIKMSIVEGFQIIDQYINRYNQTIRLGYHNIKTPETSIIGEKSDHLNRPVSFRFTHLLTHGLLLFLHDLNYLTDDDLKQRLKLQTTTHFRDHFEKDYTLLAQSSTDNQQCYIWLYKLLNHLISDNFTKHSLMNTNQNVVQLEQTIEQKIIFVHIDSITNEIAEYKKAYAQFIQERDSKPSLDSFIDELFEDEKRFPLLNFFNITTFHTSNLLDEFILKMQTLPYAEKSYPVTTFLLKRFNDYINIQYLYPIIIFSNYLIEKLNYRIKRNDAVEKKIIYYLTTGNDQHTIQQYYEDFLHAWYALNLKEVRYGCQTPKFELTVPKEKFAESTSIATFLLNTSKDESSLLLAASIKTIAELQNEIVNYFHSTIEHAINTETKRKQVPLQSIRLENILRLDRNELSQKLVDDSLVLNYQYGKSKDIIYDYEEIEMTLRNMITSLVLIDTDKLRFLNYQFELYGENTSLINDVRARIKQQQLPNDERTKLHRLLVGMNNDDILNYLGSLDYVFTYLRNSVRENATETTTIQAFVEQHIHAHACLNDSILRRPPFSTIQLQYIIDLYEMIEENAFDQVLRAYVKKELVEETFSAEEQQRVLTVFTRKTFEKETIAETLKSIDSWISMLKRLMIRVLNANVSLDVPLQLYLERTDLWSDRVSDVDLETFQVDDDILLQHTYIILRGLEKKQGTNNKSSQQQKVSEIQSTDGQRQKVQTWFDSTARSTTAPKVIVDKKRIRV
;
A
#
# COMPACT_ATOMS: atom_id res chain seq x y z
N MET A 1 -15.19 -6.55 48.85
CA MET A 1 -14.86 -7.37 47.66
C MET A 1 -15.60 -6.75 46.48
N ALA A 2 -14.93 -6.41 45.37
CA ALA A 2 -15.60 -5.78 44.24
C ALA A 2 -16.67 -6.73 43.65
N GLN A 3 -17.81 -6.20 43.23
CA GLN A 3 -18.95 -6.99 42.73
C GLN A 3 -18.55 -7.96 41.59
N ASN A 4 -17.66 -7.53 40.70
CA ASN A 4 -17.17 -8.35 39.58
C ASN A 4 -16.37 -9.58 40.04
N GLU A 5 -15.62 -9.47 41.13
CA GLU A 5 -14.85 -10.59 41.71
C GLU A 5 -15.76 -11.66 42.33
N ILE A 6 -16.93 -11.28 42.83
CA ILE A 6 -17.92 -12.22 43.35
C ILE A 6 -18.53 -13.03 42.20
N HIS A 7 -18.91 -12.38 41.10
CA HIS A 7 -19.52 -13.05 39.96
C HIS A 7 -18.57 -14.03 39.27
N LYS A 8 -17.30 -13.68 39.08
CA LYS A 8 -16.28 -14.61 38.55
C LYS A 8 -16.18 -15.90 39.38
N ARG A 9 -16.14 -15.77 40.71
CA ARG A 9 -16.09 -16.94 41.62
C ARG A 9 -17.38 -17.77 41.56
N LEU A 10 -18.54 -17.13 41.47
CA LEU A 10 -19.81 -17.84 41.32
C LEU A 10 -19.89 -18.57 39.98
N VAL A 11 -19.34 -18.03 38.89
CA VAL A 11 -19.21 -18.75 37.61
C VAL A 11 -18.33 -19.98 37.78
N ALA A 12 -17.16 -19.87 38.41
CA ALA A 12 -16.30 -21.02 38.70
C ALA A 12 -17.04 -22.09 39.52
N LEU A 13 -17.76 -21.70 40.57
CA LEU A 13 -18.55 -22.62 41.40
C LEU A 13 -19.69 -23.30 40.61
N ASN A 14 -20.36 -22.57 39.71
CA ASN A 14 -21.41 -23.16 38.87
C ASN A 14 -20.83 -24.15 37.85
N ILE A 15 -19.65 -23.87 37.27
CA ILE A 15 -18.94 -24.85 36.43
C ILE A 15 -18.73 -26.15 37.23
N VAL A 16 -18.18 -26.03 38.44
CA VAL A 16 -17.96 -27.19 39.31
C VAL A 16 -19.26 -27.94 39.62
N ALA A 17 -20.33 -27.23 39.96
CA ALA A 17 -21.63 -27.82 40.25
C ALA A 17 -22.18 -28.62 39.07
N VAL A 18 -22.07 -28.09 37.83
CA VAL A 18 -22.44 -28.79 36.60
C VAL A 18 -21.63 -30.06 36.45
N PHE A 19 -20.31 -30.00 36.60
CA PHE A 19 -19.45 -31.18 36.47
C PHE A 19 -19.75 -32.25 37.54
N ILE A 20 -20.02 -31.85 38.78
CA ILE A 20 -20.46 -32.75 39.85
C ILE A 20 -21.81 -33.40 39.51
N SER A 21 -22.74 -32.66 38.91
CA SER A 21 -24.07 -33.16 38.56
C SER A 21 -24.01 -34.36 37.61
N PHE A 22 -23.01 -34.44 36.73
CA PHE A 22 -22.81 -35.59 35.83
C PHE A 22 -22.56 -36.91 36.57
N LYS A 23 -22.18 -36.89 37.86
CA LYS A 23 -22.09 -38.10 38.69
C LYS A 23 -23.43 -38.82 38.82
N SER A 24 -24.53 -38.07 38.80
CA SER A 24 -25.89 -38.60 38.98
C SER A 24 -26.42 -39.34 37.76
N LEU A 25 -25.74 -39.24 36.61
CA LEU A 25 -26.15 -39.89 35.37
C LEU A 25 -25.85 -41.40 35.40
N PRO A 26 -26.65 -42.20 34.67
CA PRO A 26 -26.49 -43.65 34.63
C PRO A 26 -25.16 -44.07 34.00
N GLU A 27 -24.63 -43.27 33.08
CA GLU A 27 -23.40 -43.53 32.31
C GLU A 27 -22.42 -42.35 32.45
N ILE A 28 -21.13 -42.62 32.27
CA ILE A 28 -20.09 -41.57 32.28
C ILE A 28 -20.13 -40.81 30.95
N THR A 29 -20.19 -39.48 31.04
CA THR A 29 -20.23 -38.55 29.90
C THR A 29 -18.83 -37.98 29.63
N CYS A 30 -18.62 -37.37 28.45
CA CYS A 30 -17.33 -36.70 28.14
C CYS A 30 -16.93 -35.69 29.23
N LEU A 31 -17.83 -34.78 29.60
CA LEU A 31 -17.56 -33.76 30.61
C LEU A 31 -17.42 -34.37 32.02
N GLY A 32 -18.28 -35.33 32.36
CA GLY A 32 -18.18 -36.06 33.63
C GLY A 32 -16.87 -36.82 33.78
N ASN A 33 -16.30 -37.34 32.68
CA ASN A 33 -15.05 -38.10 32.66
C ASN A 33 -13.83 -37.26 33.04
N ILE A 34 -13.91 -35.92 32.92
CA ILE A 34 -12.82 -35.03 33.35
C ILE A 34 -12.69 -35.03 34.89
N LEU A 35 -13.81 -35.04 35.60
CA LEU A 35 -13.84 -35.03 37.07
C LEU A 35 -13.86 -36.45 37.69
N PHE A 36 -14.53 -37.39 37.04
CA PHE A 36 -14.72 -38.75 37.54
C PHE A 36 -14.04 -39.81 36.68
N ASN A 37 -13.55 -40.87 37.30
CA ASN A 37 -13.05 -42.03 36.59
C ASN A 37 -14.19 -42.83 35.90
N ASN A 38 -13.84 -43.89 35.16
CA ASN A 38 -14.82 -44.74 34.46
C ASN A 38 -15.80 -45.46 35.40
N GLN A 39 -15.50 -45.54 36.70
CA GLN A 39 -16.38 -46.08 37.75
C GLN A 39 -17.23 -45.00 38.44
N ARG A 40 -17.21 -43.75 37.94
CA ARG A 40 -17.90 -42.58 38.50
C ARG A 40 -17.44 -42.19 39.91
N GLN A 41 -16.18 -42.49 40.22
CA GLN A 41 -15.53 -42.13 41.49
C GLN A 41 -14.50 -41.02 41.26
N MET A 42 -14.23 -40.23 42.31
CA MET A 42 -13.11 -39.29 42.29
C MET A 42 -11.79 -40.10 42.18
N PRO A 43 -10.89 -39.76 41.24
CA PRO A 43 -9.60 -40.42 41.13
C PRO A 43 -8.74 -40.27 42.39
N ASN A 44 -7.93 -41.29 42.69
CA ASN A 44 -6.96 -41.23 43.79
C ASN A 44 -5.79 -40.25 43.50
N SER A 45 -5.48 -40.03 42.22
CA SER A 45 -4.50 -39.03 41.76
C SER A 45 -5.03 -38.35 40.51
N TYR A 46 -5.31 -37.06 40.61
CA TYR A 46 -5.80 -36.29 39.47
C TYR A 46 -4.72 -36.05 38.42
N VAL A 47 -3.45 -35.94 38.80
CA VAL A 47 -2.35 -35.86 37.83
C VAL A 47 -2.31 -37.09 36.93
N GLN A 48 -2.43 -38.29 37.51
CA GLN A 48 -2.48 -39.53 36.75
C GLN A 48 -3.74 -39.61 35.91
N HIS A 49 -4.90 -39.26 36.48
CA HIS A 49 -6.17 -39.26 35.76
C HIS A 49 -6.13 -38.33 34.54
N LEU A 50 -5.75 -37.07 34.71
CA LEU A 50 -5.63 -36.09 33.62
C LEU A 50 -4.64 -36.56 32.55
N SER A 51 -3.55 -37.26 32.93
CA SER A 51 -2.60 -37.84 31.97
C SER A 51 -3.17 -38.97 31.11
N THR A 52 -4.39 -39.45 31.39
CA THR A 52 -5.12 -40.43 30.58
C THR A 52 -6.24 -39.80 29.73
N LEU A 53 -6.44 -38.49 29.83
CA LEU A 53 -7.51 -37.78 29.14
C LEU A 53 -6.99 -36.78 28.11
N CYS A 54 -7.71 -36.66 27.00
CA CYS A 54 -7.64 -35.51 26.10
C CYS A 54 -8.53 -34.39 26.65
N LEU A 55 -7.93 -33.27 27.08
CA LEU A 55 -8.69 -32.16 27.66
C LEU A 55 -9.23 -31.20 26.58
N PRO A 56 -10.48 -30.71 26.70
CA PRO A 56 -11.05 -29.76 25.77
C PRO A 56 -10.55 -28.34 26.05
N GLY A 57 -10.65 -27.46 25.05
CA GLY A 57 -10.24 -26.07 25.12
C GLY A 57 -8.73 -25.87 25.00
N MET A 58 -7.97 -26.88 24.59
CA MET A 58 -6.51 -26.77 24.49
C MET A 58 -6.10 -26.21 23.13
N ALA A 59 -5.42 -25.06 23.13
CA ALA A 59 -4.88 -24.47 21.91
C ALA A 59 -3.86 -25.40 21.23
N VAL A 60 -3.73 -25.27 19.91
CA VAL A 60 -2.72 -26.01 19.13
C VAL A 60 -1.33 -25.59 19.58
N SER A 61 -0.60 -26.52 20.21
CA SER A 61 0.78 -26.31 20.66
C SER A 61 1.82 -26.65 19.59
N ASP A 62 1.42 -27.28 18.48
CA ASP A 62 2.31 -27.62 17.38
C ASP A 62 2.62 -26.36 16.54
N PRO A 63 3.88 -25.88 16.54
CA PRO A 63 4.28 -24.71 15.76
C PRO A 63 4.12 -24.91 14.25
N VAL A 64 4.17 -26.15 13.77
CA VAL A 64 3.97 -26.51 12.35
C VAL A 64 2.51 -26.30 11.96
N ILE A 65 1.56 -26.78 12.77
CA ILE A 65 0.13 -26.59 12.51
C ILE A 65 -0.20 -25.11 12.52
N THR A 66 0.24 -24.38 13.56
CA THR A 66 -0.01 -22.94 13.66
C THR A 66 0.52 -22.19 12.43
N GLN A 67 1.74 -22.52 11.99
CA GLN A 67 2.32 -21.95 10.78
C GLN A 67 1.53 -22.34 9.51
N MET A 68 1.15 -23.61 9.37
CA MET A 68 0.39 -24.08 8.21
C MET A 68 -1.00 -23.43 8.12
N MET A 69 -1.67 -23.26 9.26
CA MET A 69 -2.94 -22.51 9.34
C MET A 69 -2.75 -21.05 8.94
N ASP A 70 -1.68 -20.42 9.41
CA ASP A 70 -1.34 -19.04 9.06
C ASP A 70 -1.07 -18.90 7.55
N VAL A 71 -0.23 -19.76 6.96
CA VAL A 71 0.03 -19.77 5.51
C VAL A 71 -1.25 -20.02 4.71
N ARG A 72 -2.08 -21.00 5.12
CA ARG A 72 -3.37 -21.25 4.48
C ARG A 72 -4.25 -20.01 4.49
N THR A 73 -4.40 -19.39 5.66
CA THR A 73 -5.26 -18.23 5.85
C THR A 73 -4.77 -17.05 5.02
N GLN A 74 -3.48 -16.74 5.07
CA GLN A 74 -2.89 -15.63 4.34
C GLN A 74 -2.92 -15.85 2.82
N VAL A 75 -2.60 -17.04 2.33
CA VAL A 75 -2.66 -17.34 0.89
C VAL A 75 -4.10 -17.29 0.37
N GLN A 76 -5.05 -17.89 1.11
CA GLN A 76 -6.46 -17.83 0.73
C GLN A 76 -6.99 -16.40 0.70
N ASP A 77 -6.64 -15.59 1.70
CA ASP A 77 -7.03 -14.18 1.77
C ASP A 77 -6.42 -13.36 0.61
N ARG A 78 -5.15 -13.57 0.25
CA ARG A 78 -4.53 -12.92 -0.92
C ARG A 78 -5.14 -13.36 -2.25
N LEU A 79 -5.54 -14.63 -2.39
CA LEU A 79 -6.26 -15.12 -3.57
C LEU A 79 -7.62 -14.44 -3.71
N ASN A 80 -8.37 -14.39 -2.61
CA ASN A 80 -9.68 -13.75 -2.55
C ASN A 80 -9.60 -12.26 -2.93
N ARG A 81 -8.48 -11.59 -2.62
CA ARG A 81 -8.21 -10.18 -2.99
C ARG A 81 -7.67 -9.99 -4.41
N GLY A 82 -7.31 -11.06 -5.10
CA GLY A 82 -6.68 -11.00 -6.43
C GLY A 82 -5.24 -10.43 -6.42
N MET A 83 -4.51 -10.52 -5.30
CA MET A 83 -3.15 -9.97 -5.13
C MET A 83 -2.02 -10.95 -5.52
N ILE A 84 -2.33 -12.11 -6.10
CA ILE A 84 -1.35 -13.10 -6.55
C ILE A 84 -1.51 -13.28 -8.06
N HIS A 85 -0.45 -13.02 -8.84
CA HIS A 85 -0.48 -13.11 -10.30
C HIS A 85 0.00 -14.49 -10.81
N ASP A 86 -0.22 -14.80 -12.10
CA ASP A 86 -0.02 -16.14 -12.68
C ASP A 86 1.40 -16.75 -12.53
N GLY A 87 2.42 -15.93 -12.24
CA GLY A 87 3.79 -16.35 -11.90
C GLY A 87 4.07 -16.67 -10.42
N GLU A 88 3.12 -16.42 -9.51
CA GLU A 88 3.30 -16.40 -8.03
C GLU A 88 2.49 -17.49 -7.29
N LYS A 89 1.93 -18.46 -8.01
CA LYS A 89 1.00 -19.48 -7.48
C LYS A 89 1.66 -20.63 -6.71
N PHE A 90 2.55 -20.33 -5.77
CA PHE A 90 3.30 -21.37 -5.09
C PHE A 90 3.33 -21.21 -3.57
N ILE A 91 3.09 -22.32 -2.89
CA ILE A 91 3.47 -22.51 -1.51
C ILE A 91 4.83 -23.22 -1.54
N PHE A 92 5.67 -22.94 -0.55
CA PHE A 92 6.99 -23.53 -0.44
C PHE A 92 7.09 -24.34 0.83
N GLN A 93 7.81 -25.45 0.76
CA GLN A 93 8.16 -26.25 1.92
C GLN A 93 9.67 -26.25 2.09
N CYS A 94 10.12 -26.18 3.35
CA CYS A 94 11.53 -26.11 3.70
C CYS A 94 12.35 -27.28 3.13
N SER A 95 11.85 -28.51 3.19
CA SER A 95 12.41 -29.70 2.52
C SER A 95 11.47 -30.89 2.69
N ARG A 96 11.75 -32.04 2.06
CA ARG A 96 10.94 -33.26 2.23
C ARG A 96 10.88 -33.74 3.67
N GLU A 97 11.94 -33.49 4.43
CA GLU A 97 12.09 -33.94 5.82
C GLU A 97 11.62 -32.89 6.85
N CYS A 98 11.37 -31.65 6.41
CA CYS A 98 10.95 -30.55 7.28
C CYS A 98 9.58 -30.02 6.83
N PRO A 99 8.50 -30.22 7.62
CA PRO A 99 7.15 -29.83 7.22
C PRO A 99 6.89 -28.33 7.24
N TRP A 100 7.88 -27.51 7.64
CA TRP A 100 7.74 -26.06 7.70
C TRP A 100 7.43 -25.49 6.32
N MET A 101 6.26 -24.87 6.19
CA MET A 101 5.81 -24.20 4.98
C MET A 101 6.00 -22.69 5.08
N PHE A 102 6.01 -22.03 3.93
CA PHE A 102 6.05 -20.58 3.84
C PHE A 102 5.60 -20.17 2.43
N TYR A 103 5.32 -18.90 2.24
CA TYR A 103 5.08 -18.32 0.93
C TYR A 103 5.82 -16.97 0.87
N PHE A 104 6.15 -16.53 -0.35
CA PHE A 104 6.73 -15.22 -0.52
C PHE A 104 5.62 -14.18 -0.59
N GLN A 105 5.70 -13.17 0.26
CA GLN A 105 4.94 -11.97 0.08
C GLN A 105 5.67 -11.13 -0.98
N ASP A 106 4.90 -10.58 -1.93
CA ASP A 106 5.32 -9.43 -2.73
C ASP A 106 6.48 -9.71 -3.71
N CYS A 107 7.39 -8.76 -3.95
CA CYS A 107 8.45 -8.90 -4.98
C CYS A 107 9.50 -9.98 -4.70
N GLY A 108 9.29 -10.88 -3.73
CA GLY A 108 10.28 -11.89 -3.36
C GLY A 108 11.65 -11.30 -3.01
N ILE A 109 11.69 -10.04 -2.55
CA ILE A 109 12.93 -9.39 -2.11
C ILE A 109 13.47 -10.24 -0.96
N PRO A 110 14.75 -10.58 -0.96
CA PRO A 110 15.35 -11.31 0.14
C PRO A 110 15.30 -10.44 1.40
N ASN A 111 14.25 -10.59 2.20
CA ASN A 111 14.35 -10.28 3.62
C ASN A 111 15.44 -11.20 4.17
N ASP A 112 16.45 -10.59 4.79
CA ASP A 112 17.61 -11.22 5.43
C ASP A 112 17.40 -12.70 5.72
N ARG A 113 18.05 -13.57 4.92
CA ARG A 113 18.12 -15.05 5.05
C ARG A 113 17.27 -15.60 6.20
N ASN A 114 15.97 -15.74 5.98
CA ASN A 114 15.10 -16.30 7.02
C ASN A 114 15.54 -17.74 7.32
N LEU A 115 15.80 -18.06 8.58
CA LEU A 115 16.11 -19.44 8.98
C LEU A 115 14.80 -20.16 9.29
N CYS A 116 14.64 -21.38 8.78
CA CYS A 116 13.49 -22.22 9.12
C CYS A 116 13.42 -22.41 10.64
N THR A 117 12.28 -22.13 11.25
CA THR A 117 12.10 -22.22 12.70
C THR A 117 12.40 -23.61 13.25
N LEU A 118 12.10 -24.67 12.48
CA LEU A 118 12.30 -26.06 12.87
C LEU A 118 13.75 -26.53 12.68
N CYS A 119 14.25 -26.51 11.44
CA CYS A 119 15.56 -27.12 11.12
C CYS A 119 16.71 -26.11 11.05
N LYS A 120 16.44 -24.82 11.29
CA LYS A 120 17.39 -23.69 11.25
C LYS A 120 18.18 -23.55 9.93
N LYS A 121 17.73 -24.21 8.86
CA LYS A 121 18.32 -24.06 7.52
C LYS A 121 17.78 -22.79 6.86
N PRO A 122 18.58 -22.12 6.00
CA PRO A 122 18.11 -20.94 5.30
C PRO A 122 16.93 -21.29 4.39
N ILE A 123 15.86 -20.53 4.49
CA ILE A 123 14.69 -20.56 3.62
C ILE A 123 14.57 -19.21 2.93
N GLY A 124 14.09 -19.22 1.70
CA GLY A 124 13.95 -18.00 0.92
C GLY A 124 14.45 -18.13 -0.51
N ALA A 125 14.57 -16.98 -1.16
CA ALA A 125 14.94 -16.83 -2.56
C ALA A 125 16.17 -15.93 -2.70
N GLU A 126 17.06 -16.24 -3.65
CA GLU A 126 18.21 -15.40 -4.03
C GLU A 126 17.78 -14.25 -4.94
N GLN A 127 16.75 -14.48 -5.76
CA GLN A 127 16.10 -13.51 -6.64
C GLN A 127 14.61 -13.84 -6.70
N TYR A 128 13.79 -12.94 -7.26
CA TYR A 128 12.37 -13.20 -7.46
C TYR A 128 12.13 -14.56 -8.11
N ASN A 129 11.38 -15.44 -7.43
CA ASN A 129 11.10 -16.82 -7.84
C ASN A 129 12.30 -17.78 -7.98
N VAL A 130 13.51 -17.40 -7.58
CA VAL A 130 14.72 -18.26 -7.58
C VAL A 130 15.06 -18.66 -6.16
N LEU A 131 14.72 -19.88 -5.78
CA LEU A 131 14.99 -20.41 -4.43
C LEU A 131 16.49 -20.52 -4.15
N ILE A 132 16.89 -20.25 -2.91
CA ILE A 132 18.26 -20.49 -2.43
C ILE A 132 18.64 -21.96 -2.70
N GLN A 133 19.78 -22.17 -3.38
CA GLN A 133 20.31 -23.51 -3.63
C GLN A 133 20.91 -24.10 -2.36
N ARG A 134 20.38 -25.24 -1.89
CA ARG A 134 20.89 -25.95 -0.71
C ARG A 134 20.49 -27.43 -0.68
N ASP A 135 21.11 -28.18 0.23
CA ASP A 135 20.83 -29.59 0.50
C ASP A 135 20.24 -29.82 1.92
N PRO A 136 19.06 -30.46 2.06
CA PRO A 136 18.11 -30.82 1.01
C PRO A 136 17.43 -29.57 0.43
N PRO A 137 16.97 -29.65 -0.84
CA PRO A 137 16.37 -28.52 -1.53
C PRO A 137 15.02 -28.13 -0.93
N GLN A 138 14.70 -26.84 -1.08
CA GLN A 138 13.36 -26.31 -0.83
C GLN A 138 12.41 -26.84 -1.91
N ILE A 139 11.16 -27.14 -1.54
CA ILE A 139 10.16 -27.68 -2.46
C ILE A 139 9.20 -26.57 -2.85
N LYS A 140 9.03 -26.39 -4.15
CA LYS A 140 8.02 -25.51 -4.75
C LYS A 140 6.82 -26.36 -5.13
N MET A 141 5.64 -26.02 -4.63
CA MET A 141 4.38 -26.73 -4.89
C MET A 141 3.28 -25.74 -5.29
N SER A 142 2.31 -26.21 -6.08
CA SER A 142 1.14 -25.38 -6.41
C SER A 142 0.33 -25.05 -5.14
N ILE A 143 -0.42 -23.96 -5.14
CA ILE A 143 -1.31 -23.61 -4.01
C ILE A 143 -2.28 -24.76 -3.69
N VAL A 144 -2.88 -25.38 -4.71
CA VAL A 144 -3.84 -26.48 -4.53
C VAL A 144 -3.18 -27.66 -3.82
N GLU A 145 -1.98 -28.05 -4.26
CA GLU A 145 -1.19 -29.11 -3.64
C GLU A 145 -0.79 -28.74 -2.20
N GLY A 146 -0.35 -27.49 -1.97
CA GLY A 146 0.00 -27.00 -0.64
C GLY A 146 -1.19 -27.04 0.33
N PHE A 147 -2.38 -26.60 -0.10
CA PHE A 147 -3.60 -26.71 0.70
C PHE A 147 -3.97 -28.16 1.03
N GLN A 148 -3.86 -29.07 0.06
CA GLN A 148 -4.11 -30.49 0.30
C GLN A 148 -3.16 -31.08 1.35
N ILE A 149 -1.86 -30.74 1.30
CA ILE A 149 -0.88 -31.21 2.29
C ILE A 149 -1.20 -30.63 3.67
N ILE A 150 -1.51 -29.34 3.75
CA ILE A 150 -1.92 -28.68 5.01
C ILE A 150 -3.15 -29.37 5.60
N ASP A 151 -4.19 -29.59 4.79
CA ASP A 151 -5.42 -30.26 5.23
C ASP A 151 -5.16 -31.69 5.70
N GLN A 152 -4.35 -32.45 4.98
CA GLN A 152 -3.97 -33.81 5.38
C GLN A 152 -3.20 -33.82 6.70
N TYR A 153 -2.27 -32.88 6.89
CA TYR A 153 -1.47 -32.78 8.11
C TYR A 153 -2.34 -32.38 9.31
N ILE A 154 -3.22 -31.39 9.15
CA ILE A 154 -4.19 -30.98 10.19
C ILE A 154 -5.12 -32.15 10.55
N ASN A 155 -5.67 -32.85 9.57
CA ASN A 155 -6.55 -34.00 9.81
C ASN A 155 -5.83 -35.11 10.58
N ARG A 156 -4.58 -35.43 10.22
CA ARG A 156 -3.76 -36.41 10.95
C ARG A 156 -3.45 -35.94 12.37
N TYR A 157 -3.15 -34.66 12.55
CA TYR A 157 -2.90 -34.08 13.87
C TYR A 157 -4.14 -34.17 14.78
N ASN A 158 -5.33 -33.91 14.24
CA ASN A 158 -6.59 -34.04 15.00
C ASN A 158 -6.95 -35.49 15.35
N GLN A 159 -6.46 -36.46 14.59
CA GLN A 159 -6.62 -37.89 14.91
C GLN A 159 -5.58 -38.40 15.93
N THR A 160 -4.44 -37.72 16.07
CA THR A 160 -3.36 -38.13 16.97
C THR A 160 -3.80 -37.89 18.41
N ILE A 161 -3.79 -38.92 19.27
CA ILE A 161 -4.21 -38.81 20.67
C ILE A 161 -3.26 -37.88 21.46
N ARG A 162 -3.81 -36.89 22.17
CA ARG A 162 -3.06 -35.93 23.00
C ARG A 162 -3.55 -36.02 24.45
N LEU A 163 -2.86 -36.82 25.27
CA LEU A 163 -3.25 -37.04 26.66
C LEU A 163 -2.55 -36.05 27.60
N GLY A 164 -3.28 -35.57 28.60
CA GLY A 164 -2.79 -34.65 29.60
C GLY A 164 -3.09 -33.18 29.31
N TYR A 165 -2.52 -32.33 30.16
CA TYR A 165 -2.62 -30.88 30.07
C TYR A 165 -1.43 -30.33 29.29
N HIS A 166 -1.68 -29.50 28.28
CA HIS A 166 -0.64 -29.00 27.35
C HIS A 166 -0.55 -27.47 27.25
N ASN A 167 -1.45 -26.72 27.88
CA ASN A 167 -1.41 -25.26 27.83
C ASN A 167 -0.42 -24.68 28.87
N ILE A 168 0.85 -24.64 28.48
CA ILE A 168 1.95 -24.06 29.27
C ILE A 168 2.19 -22.56 28.99
N LYS A 169 1.42 -21.95 28.09
CA LYS A 169 1.59 -20.53 27.73
C LYS A 169 1.04 -19.65 28.85
N THR A 170 1.59 -18.45 28.98
CA THR A 170 1.10 -17.47 29.96
C THR A 170 -0.16 -16.77 29.44
N PRO A 171 -1.09 -16.34 30.31
CA PRO A 171 -2.37 -15.77 29.91
C PRO A 171 -2.25 -14.42 29.17
N GLU A 172 -1.11 -13.71 29.30
CA GLU A 172 -0.86 -12.46 28.58
C GLU A 172 -0.78 -12.67 27.06
N THR A 173 -0.45 -13.89 26.63
CA THR A 173 -0.39 -14.25 25.20
C THR A 173 -1.76 -14.59 24.60
N SER A 174 -2.80 -14.71 25.44
CA SER A 174 -4.16 -15.02 25.00
C SER A 174 -4.87 -13.80 24.41
N ILE A 175 -5.38 -13.93 23.19
CA ILE A 175 -6.10 -12.89 22.44
C ILE A 175 -7.54 -13.31 22.11
N ILE A 176 -8.44 -12.34 21.90
CA ILE A 176 -9.86 -12.61 21.62
C ILE A 176 -10.09 -13.48 20.38
N GLY A 177 -9.21 -13.41 19.38
CA GLY A 177 -9.31 -14.14 18.11
C GLY A 177 -8.78 -15.58 18.13
N GLU A 178 -8.24 -16.07 19.25
CA GLU A 178 -7.70 -17.43 19.33
C GLU A 178 -8.83 -18.48 19.24
N LYS A 179 -8.64 -19.50 18.39
CA LYS A 179 -9.57 -20.61 18.24
C LYS A 179 -8.87 -21.89 17.81
N SER A 180 -9.48 -23.04 18.12
CA SER A 180 -9.14 -24.32 17.50
C SER A 180 -9.48 -24.29 16.00
N ASP A 181 -8.75 -25.06 15.21
CA ASP A 181 -8.89 -25.19 13.76
C ASP A 181 -10.27 -25.67 13.30
N HIS A 182 -10.88 -26.56 14.06
CA HIS A 182 -12.18 -27.16 13.79
C HIS A 182 -13.37 -26.35 14.32
N LEU A 183 -13.11 -25.26 15.06
CA LEU A 183 -14.11 -24.34 15.57
C LEU A 183 -14.30 -23.16 14.62
N ASN A 184 -15.53 -22.70 14.46
CA ASN A 184 -15.83 -21.56 13.61
C ASN A 184 -15.56 -20.24 14.33
N ARG A 185 -15.86 -20.16 15.65
CA ARG A 185 -15.81 -18.92 16.42
C ARG A 185 -14.84 -18.97 17.61
N PRO A 186 -14.08 -17.88 17.87
CA PRO A 186 -13.22 -17.77 19.06
C PRO A 186 -13.97 -17.84 20.39
N VAL A 187 -15.22 -17.33 20.44
CA VAL A 187 -16.06 -17.37 21.65
C VAL A 187 -16.29 -18.82 22.11
N SER A 188 -16.47 -19.76 21.18
CA SER A 188 -16.64 -21.19 21.45
C SER A 188 -15.40 -21.80 22.12
N PHE A 189 -14.22 -21.45 21.61
CA PHE A 189 -12.95 -21.87 22.19
C PHE A 189 -12.78 -21.29 23.60
N ARG A 190 -13.01 -19.99 23.78
CA ARG A 190 -12.87 -19.31 25.07
C ARG A 190 -13.83 -19.84 26.13
N PHE A 191 -15.07 -20.14 25.76
CA PHE A 191 -16.03 -20.78 26.67
C PHE A 191 -15.55 -22.17 27.10
N THR A 192 -15.08 -22.98 26.16
CA THR A 192 -14.61 -24.34 26.47
C THR A 192 -13.33 -24.34 27.30
N HIS A 193 -12.42 -23.41 27.02
CA HIS A 193 -11.20 -23.18 27.80
C HIS A 193 -11.52 -22.73 29.24
N LEU A 194 -12.48 -21.81 29.40
CA LEU A 194 -13.00 -21.38 30.70
C LEU A 194 -13.55 -22.56 31.52
N LEU A 195 -14.30 -23.49 30.91
CA LEU A 195 -14.81 -24.69 31.60
C LEU A 195 -13.68 -25.55 32.15
N THR A 196 -12.67 -25.83 31.32
CA THR A 196 -11.52 -26.65 31.70
C THR A 196 -10.73 -25.99 32.82
N HIS A 197 -10.41 -24.70 32.70
CA HIS A 197 -9.64 -23.99 33.73
C HIS A 197 -10.43 -23.73 35.02
N GLY A 198 -11.74 -23.52 34.93
CA GLY A 198 -12.60 -23.44 36.12
C GLY A 198 -12.59 -24.74 36.93
N LEU A 199 -12.61 -25.89 36.25
CA LEU A 199 -12.51 -27.20 36.90
C LEU A 199 -11.11 -27.46 37.48
N LEU A 200 -10.05 -27.15 36.74
CA LEU A 200 -8.67 -27.34 37.21
C LEU A 200 -8.34 -26.43 38.39
N LEU A 201 -8.86 -25.20 38.38
CA LEU A 201 -8.79 -24.27 39.52
C LEU A 201 -9.44 -24.88 40.76
N PHE A 202 -10.63 -25.46 40.63
CA PHE A 202 -11.30 -26.13 41.74
C PHE A 202 -10.51 -27.32 42.31
N LEU A 203 -9.90 -28.13 41.44
CA LEU A 203 -9.07 -29.26 41.87
C LEU A 203 -7.81 -28.77 42.61
N HIS A 204 -7.23 -27.65 42.19
CA HIS A 204 -6.11 -27.01 42.88
C HIS A 204 -6.53 -26.42 44.22
N ASP A 205 -7.63 -25.66 44.28
CA ASP A 205 -8.14 -25.03 45.51
C ASP A 205 -8.50 -26.05 46.60
N LEU A 206 -8.96 -27.25 46.21
CA LEU A 206 -9.26 -28.35 47.14
C LEU A 206 -8.07 -29.26 47.45
N ASN A 207 -6.86 -28.93 46.97
CA ASN A 207 -5.64 -29.72 47.12
C ASN A 207 -5.69 -31.13 46.48
N TYR A 208 -6.58 -31.37 45.52
CA TYR A 208 -6.54 -32.56 44.66
C TYR A 208 -5.43 -32.47 43.61
N LEU A 209 -5.03 -31.26 43.26
CA LEU A 209 -3.79 -30.93 42.54
C LEU A 209 -2.93 -30.05 43.45
N THR A 210 -1.72 -30.50 43.77
CA THR A 210 -0.81 -29.76 44.67
C THR A 210 0.11 -28.82 43.90
N ASP A 211 0.72 -27.84 44.57
CA ASP A 211 1.73 -26.97 43.95
C ASP A 211 2.92 -27.76 43.36
N ASP A 212 3.28 -28.89 43.98
CA ASP A 212 4.30 -29.80 43.46
C ASP A 212 3.83 -30.49 42.18
N ASP A 213 2.56 -30.89 42.09
CA ASP A 213 1.99 -31.43 40.85
C ASP A 213 2.05 -30.38 39.72
N LEU A 214 1.67 -29.13 40.00
CA LEU A 214 1.69 -28.05 39.02
C LEU A 214 3.12 -27.78 38.51
N LYS A 215 4.10 -27.64 39.41
CA LYS A 215 5.49 -27.30 39.04
C LYS A 215 6.27 -28.47 38.47
N GLN A 216 6.20 -29.64 39.11
CA GLN A 216 7.07 -30.78 38.79
C GLN A 216 6.46 -31.72 37.75
N ARG A 217 5.13 -31.92 37.79
CA ARG A 217 4.45 -32.87 36.89
C ARG A 217 3.88 -32.18 35.64
N LEU A 218 3.18 -31.06 35.83
CA LEU A 218 2.57 -30.29 34.75
C LEU A 218 3.52 -29.23 34.15
N LYS A 219 4.66 -28.97 34.79
CA LYS A 219 5.71 -28.04 34.34
C LYS A 219 5.21 -26.61 34.14
N LEU A 220 4.29 -26.16 35.00
CA LEU A 220 3.76 -24.80 34.96
C LEU A 220 4.72 -23.83 35.65
N GLN A 221 4.80 -22.61 35.11
CA GLN A 221 5.71 -21.58 35.63
C GLN A 221 5.23 -20.98 36.95
N THR A 222 3.91 -20.87 37.13
CA THR A 222 3.27 -20.28 38.31
C THR A 222 2.23 -21.24 38.87
N THR A 223 2.00 -21.17 40.19
CA THR A 223 0.93 -21.94 40.86
C THR A 223 -0.43 -21.28 40.69
N THR A 224 -0.46 -20.03 40.23
CA THR A 224 -1.67 -19.26 39.93
C THR A 224 -2.18 -19.49 38.50
N HIS A 225 -1.48 -20.31 37.71
CA HIS A 225 -1.72 -20.52 36.27
C HIS A 225 -3.19 -20.74 35.92
N PHE A 226 -3.89 -21.65 36.61
CA PHE A 226 -5.31 -21.93 36.31
C PHE A 226 -6.23 -20.76 36.63
N ARG A 227 -5.97 -20.03 37.72
CA ARG A 227 -6.72 -18.83 38.08
C ARG A 227 -6.52 -17.72 37.06
N ASP A 228 -5.27 -17.47 36.68
CA ASP A 228 -4.92 -16.36 35.81
C ASP A 228 -5.49 -16.58 34.38
N HIS A 229 -5.49 -17.83 33.88
CA HIS A 229 -6.18 -18.18 32.63
C HIS A 229 -7.71 -18.07 32.75
N PHE A 230 -8.31 -18.61 33.82
CA PHE A 230 -9.75 -18.50 34.05
C PHE A 230 -10.24 -17.03 34.06
N GLU A 231 -9.55 -16.16 34.78
CA GLU A 231 -9.89 -14.73 34.84
C GLU A 231 -9.69 -14.02 33.49
N LYS A 232 -8.66 -14.41 32.74
CA LYS A 232 -8.41 -13.90 31.40
C LYS A 232 -9.50 -14.31 30.42
N ASP A 233 -9.89 -15.58 30.39
CA ASP A 233 -10.95 -16.07 29.51
C ASP A 233 -12.31 -15.46 29.86
N TYR A 234 -12.63 -15.29 31.15
CA TYR A 234 -13.83 -14.58 31.57
C TYR A 234 -13.84 -13.15 31.02
N THR A 235 -12.70 -12.45 31.09
CA THR A 235 -12.57 -11.09 30.58
C THR A 235 -12.72 -11.04 29.05
N LEU A 236 -12.13 -11.99 28.33
CA LEU A 236 -12.25 -12.07 26.86
C LEU A 236 -13.68 -12.41 26.41
N LEU A 237 -14.39 -13.28 27.14
CA LEU A 237 -15.79 -13.58 26.91
C LEU A 237 -16.69 -12.38 27.20
N ALA A 238 -16.43 -11.64 28.29
CA ALA A 238 -17.13 -10.40 28.58
C ALA A 238 -16.93 -9.37 27.47
N GLN A 239 -15.70 -9.20 26.96
CA GLN A 239 -15.40 -8.32 25.82
C GLN A 239 -16.09 -8.75 24.51
N SER A 240 -16.44 -10.03 24.38
CA SER A 240 -17.17 -10.57 23.23
C SER A 240 -18.69 -10.37 23.34
N SER A 241 -19.18 -9.85 24.47
CA SER A 241 -20.59 -9.62 24.74
C SER A 241 -20.96 -8.14 24.60
N THR A 242 -22.22 -7.85 24.28
CA THR A 242 -22.75 -6.48 24.25
C THR A 242 -23.04 -5.91 25.64
N ASP A 243 -23.11 -6.76 26.68
CA ASP A 243 -23.29 -6.37 28.08
C ASP A 243 -22.20 -6.99 28.98
N ASN A 244 -21.04 -6.31 29.00
CA ASN A 244 -19.87 -6.75 29.76
C ASN A 244 -20.15 -6.87 31.27
N GLN A 245 -21.11 -6.09 31.80
CA GLN A 245 -21.39 -6.06 33.24
C GLN A 245 -22.19 -7.29 33.68
N GLN A 246 -23.08 -7.79 32.82
CA GLN A 246 -24.00 -8.89 33.13
C GLN A 246 -23.68 -10.20 32.39
N CYS A 247 -22.55 -10.27 31.68
CA CYS A 247 -22.08 -11.48 30.98
C CYS A 247 -22.10 -12.75 31.85
N TYR A 248 -21.88 -12.65 33.17
CA TYR A 248 -21.99 -13.80 34.08
C TYR A 248 -23.38 -14.47 34.10
N ILE A 249 -24.47 -13.72 33.88
CA ILE A 249 -25.84 -14.27 33.81
C ILE A 249 -26.00 -15.11 32.54
N TRP A 250 -25.46 -14.61 31.42
CA TRP A 250 -25.42 -15.38 30.18
C TRP A 250 -24.63 -16.67 30.36
N LEU A 251 -23.45 -16.60 30.99
CA LEU A 251 -22.65 -17.80 31.31
C LEU A 251 -23.43 -18.79 32.17
N TYR A 252 -24.20 -18.35 33.19
CA TYR A 252 -25.06 -19.26 33.96
C TYR A 252 -26.08 -19.98 33.09
N LYS A 253 -26.70 -19.27 32.15
CA LYS A 253 -27.64 -19.88 31.20
C LYS A 253 -26.95 -20.95 30.35
N LEU A 254 -25.78 -20.64 29.78
CA LEU A 254 -25.00 -21.62 28.99
C LEU A 254 -24.62 -22.86 29.81
N LEU A 255 -24.21 -22.66 31.07
CA LEU A 255 -23.84 -23.74 31.99
C LEU A 255 -25.03 -24.66 32.29
N ASN A 256 -26.23 -24.12 32.47
CA ASN A 256 -27.44 -24.92 32.68
C ASN A 256 -27.77 -25.78 31.45
N HIS A 257 -27.51 -25.28 30.23
CA HIS A 257 -27.72 -26.04 28.99
C HIS A 257 -26.75 -27.22 28.81
N LEU A 258 -25.60 -27.25 29.51
CA LEU A 258 -24.70 -28.41 29.53
C LEU A 258 -25.32 -29.64 30.22
N ILE A 259 -26.39 -29.46 31.00
CA ILE A 259 -27.10 -30.57 31.67
C ILE A 259 -28.12 -31.24 30.72
N SER A 260 -28.32 -30.71 29.50
CA SER A 260 -29.25 -31.26 28.51
C SER A 260 -28.82 -32.61 27.91
N ASP A 261 -29.78 -33.37 27.38
CA ASP A 261 -29.59 -34.71 26.80
C ASP A 261 -28.52 -34.83 25.71
N ASN A 262 -28.13 -33.71 25.09
CA ASN A 262 -27.08 -33.68 24.08
C ASN A 262 -25.69 -33.99 24.67
N PHE A 263 -25.47 -33.70 25.95
CA PHE A 263 -24.18 -33.84 26.64
C PHE A 263 -24.17 -34.99 27.66
N THR A 264 -25.31 -35.66 27.85
CA THR A 264 -25.47 -36.78 28.80
C THR A 264 -25.23 -38.16 28.19
N LYS A 265 -24.85 -38.23 26.90
CA LYS A 265 -24.54 -39.49 26.21
C LYS A 265 -23.22 -40.10 26.69
N HIS A 266 -23.17 -41.43 26.76
CA HIS A 266 -21.95 -42.15 27.11
C HIS A 266 -20.83 -41.91 26.10
N SER A 267 -19.71 -41.38 26.60
CA SER A 267 -18.47 -41.22 25.85
C SER A 267 -17.32 -40.90 26.81
N LEU A 268 -16.08 -41.16 26.38
CA LEU A 268 -14.86 -40.98 27.17
C LEU A 268 -13.95 -39.95 26.49
N MET A 269 -13.22 -39.16 27.29
CA MET A 269 -12.26 -38.19 26.78
C MET A 269 -10.89 -38.83 26.56
N ASN A 270 -10.84 -40.02 25.92
CA ASN A 270 -9.60 -40.76 25.68
C ASN A 270 -9.06 -40.61 24.24
N THR A 271 -9.82 -39.94 23.37
CA THR A 271 -9.41 -39.65 21.98
C THR A 271 -9.68 -38.19 21.66
N ASN A 272 -8.87 -37.62 20.77
CA ASN A 272 -9.08 -36.24 20.31
C ASN A 272 -10.31 -36.09 19.42
N GLN A 273 -10.77 -37.15 18.75
CA GLN A 273 -12.03 -37.11 18.00
C GLN A 273 -13.21 -36.80 18.92
N ASN A 274 -13.24 -37.38 20.13
CA ASN A 274 -14.28 -37.11 21.11
C ASN A 274 -14.21 -35.66 21.62
N VAL A 275 -13.00 -35.09 21.75
CA VAL A 275 -12.81 -33.67 22.09
C VAL A 275 -13.36 -32.77 20.99
N VAL A 276 -12.97 -33.01 19.74
CA VAL A 276 -13.44 -32.23 18.57
C VAL A 276 -14.96 -32.30 18.45
N GLN A 277 -15.56 -33.48 18.60
CA GLN A 277 -17.01 -33.65 18.57
C GLN A 277 -17.70 -32.90 19.72
N LEU A 278 -17.13 -32.94 20.93
CA LEU A 278 -17.65 -32.21 22.07
C LEU A 278 -17.60 -30.69 21.83
N GLU A 279 -16.45 -30.17 21.41
CA GLU A 279 -16.23 -28.74 21.12
C GLU A 279 -17.19 -28.25 20.02
N GLN A 280 -17.36 -29.02 18.94
CA GLN A 280 -18.35 -28.72 17.89
C GLN A 280 -19.79 -28.78 18.39
N THR A 281 -20.12 -29.72 19.28
CA THR A 281 -21.46 -29.82 19.86
C THR A 281 -21.75 -28.63 20.78
N ILE A 282 -20.77 -28.20 21.60
CA ILE A 282 -20.87 -26.98 22.41
C ILE A 282 -21.07 -25.77 21.50
N GLU A 283 -20.27 -25.62 20.44
CA GLU A 283 -20.41 -24.52 19.49
C GLU A 283 -21.81 -24.47 18.86
N GLN A 284 -22.30 -25.59 18.32
CA GLN A 284 -23.56 -25.62 17.57
C GLN A 284 -24.82 -25.61 18.45
N LYS A 285 -24.78 -26.23 19.63
CA LYS A 285 -25.97 -26.44 20.48
C LYS A 285 -26.07 -25.48 21.65
N ILE A 286 -24.96 -24.86 22.06
CA ILE A 286 -24.93 -23.90 23.17
C ILE A 286 -24.59 -22.52 22.63
N ILE A 287 -23.42 -22.34 22.03
CA ILE A 287 -22.96 -20.99 21.67
C ILE A 287 -23.84 -20.39 20.57
N PHE A 288 -23.98 -21.05 19.42
CA PHE A 288 -24.76 -20.51 18.29
C PHE A 288 -26.24 -20.27 18.63
N VAL A 289 -26.82 -21.04 19.54
CA VAL A 289 -28.23 -20.89 19.94
C VAL A 289 -28.43 -19.66 20.83
N HIS A 290 -27.40 -19.25 21.58
CA HIS A 290 -27.52 -18.26 22.65
C HIS A 290 -26.61 -17.03 22.45
N ILE A 291 -25.97 -16.87 21.28
CA ILE A 291 -25.06 -15.75 20.99
C ILE A 291 -25.75 -14.58 20.28
N ASP A 292 -26.85 -14.84 19.56
CA ASP A 292 -27.50 -13.85 18.67
C ASP A 292 -27.98 -12.61 19.43
N SER A 293 -28.56 -12.77 20.63
CA SER A 293 -28.89 -11.66 21.52
C SER A 293 -28.62 -12.01 22.98
N ILE A 294 -27.39 -11.76 23.43
CA ILE A 294 -26.98 -11.99 24.82
C ILE A 294 -27.86 -11.18 25.79
N THR A 295 -28.23 -9.95 25.45
CA THR A 295 -29.09 -9.10 26.28
C THR A 295 -30.48 -9.72 26.48
N ASN A 296 -31.10 -10.24 25.41
CA ASN A 296 -32.37 -10.94 25.51
C ASN A 296 -32.23 -12.25 26.30
N GLU A 297 -31.15 -13.00 26.08
CA GLU A 297 -30.86 -14.23 26.82
C GLU A 297 -30.74 -13.98 28.33
N ILE A 298 -30.09 -12.88 28.73
CA ILE A 298 -29.99 -12.42 30.11
C ILE A 298 -31.37 -12.04 30.67
N ALA A 299 -32.18 -11.28 29.92
CA ALA A 299 -33.52 -10.87 30.34
C ALA A 299 -34.45 -12.08 30.55
N GLU A 300 -34.47 -13.03 29.61
CA GLU A 300 -35.23 -14.28 29.72
C GLU A 300 -34.78 -15.11 30.92
N TYR A 301 -33.47 -15.20 31.17
CA TYR A 301 -32.95 -15.90 32.36
C TYR A 301 -33.43 -15.26 33.66
N LYS A 302 -33.35 -13.92 33.76
CA LYS A 302 -33.82 -13.16 34.92
C LYS A 302 -35.31 -13.38 35.17
N LYS A 303 -36.11 -13.36 34.10
CA LYS A 303 -37.56 -13.62 34.15
C LYS A 303 -37.85 -15.03 34.68
N ALA A 304 -37.22 -16.05 34.12
CA ALA A 304 -37.39 -17.44 34.55
C ALA A 304 -36.97 -17.64 36.02
N TYR A 305 -35.84 -17.03 36.43
CA TYR A 305 -35.37 -17.11 37.81
C TYR A 305 -36.33 -16.41 38.80
N ALA A 306 -36.87 -15.24 38.44
CA ALA A 306 -37.84 -14.53 39.26
C ALA A 306 -39.14 -15.35 39.46
N GLN A 307 -39.65 -15.99 38.40
CA GLN A 307 -40.80 -16.89 38.49
C GLN A 307 -40.53 -18.06 39.43
N PHE A 308 -39.37 -18.72 39.29
CA PHE A 308 -38.97 -19.82 40.17
C PHE A 308 -38.93 -19.42 41.65
N ILE A 309 -38.43 -18.22 41.98
CA ILE A 309 -38.40 -17.73 43.37
C ILE A 309 -39.81 -17.39 43.88
N GLN A 310 -40.65 -16.77 43.05
CA GLN A 310 -42.05 -16.45 43.41
C GLN A 310 -42.86 -17.72 43.75
N GLU A 311 -42.69 -18.78 42.97
CA GLU A 311 -43.34 -20.08 43.22
C GLU A 311 -42.88 -20.73 44.54
N ARG A 312 -41.63 -20.48 44.95
CA ARG A 312 -41.02 -21.13 46.11
C ARG A 312 -41.29 -20.42 47.44
N ASP A 313 -41.16 -19.09 47.49
CA ASP A 313 -41.04 -18.36 48.76
C ASP A 313 -42.25 -17.48 49.12
N SER A 314 -43.30 -17.40 48.27
CA SER A 314 -44.58 -16.68 48.50
C SER A 314 -44.47 -15.19 48.91
N LYS A 315 -43.26 -14.63 48.99
CA LYS A 315 -42.94 -13.23 49.20
C LYS A 315 -41.94 -12.80 48.14
N PRO A 316 -42.19 -11.73 47.40
CA PRO A 316 -41.20 -11.22 46.47
C PRO A 316 -40.03 -10.69 47.31
N SER A 317 -38.85 -11.28 47.18
CA SER A 317 -37.62 -10.77 47.81
C SER A 317 -36.64 -10.24 46.75
N LEU A 318 -37.20 -9.67 45.67
CA LEU A 318 -36.48 -9.17 44.48
C LEU A 318 -37.12 -7.86 43.99
N ASP A 319 -37.75 -7.09 44.88
CA ASP A 319 -38.54 -5.89 44.54
C ASP A 319 -37.75 -4.87 43.69
N SER A 320 -36.43 -4.76 43.84
CA SER A 320 -35.60 -3.89 42.99
C SER A 320 -35.22 -4.45 41.61
N PHE A 321 -35.48 -5.73 41.35
CA PHE A 321 -35.13 -6.45 40.11
C PHE A 321 -36.37 -6.82 39.27
N ILE A 322 -37.55 -6.77 39.91
CA ILE A 322 -38.86 -7.17 39.37
C ILE A 322 -39.65 -5.96 38.84
N ASP A 323 -39.46 -4.76 39.39
CA ASP A 323 -40.22 -3.56 39.01
C ASP A 323 -39.97 -3.11 37.54
N GLU A 324 -38.90 -3.57 36.88
CA GLU A 324 -38.63 -3.29 35.45
C GLU A 324 -38.93 -4.47 34.50
N LEU A 325 -39.29 -5.66 34.99
CA LEU A 325 -39.46 -6.88 34.16
C LEU A 325 -40.83 -7.55 34.25
N PHE A 326 -41.68 -7.15 35.20
CA PHE A 326 -42.97 -7.82 35.47
C PHE A 326 -44.17 -6.88 35.70
N GLU A 327 -44.15 -5.64 35.23
CA GLU A 327 -45.34 -4.79 35.40
C GLU A 327 -46.48 -5.15 34.42
N ASP A 328 -47.71 -5.06 34.93
CA ASP A 328 -48.95 -5.43 34.26
C ASP A 328 -49.25 -4.49 33.07
N GLU A 329 -49.11 -4.99 31.84
CA GLU A 329 -49.42 -4.27 30.59
C GLU A 329 -50.83 -3.67 30.57
N LYS A 330 -51.79 -4.25 31.31
CA LYS A 330 -53.16 -3.70 31.41
C LYS A 330 -53.23 -2.49 32.35
N ARG A 331 -52.34 -2.43 33.35
CA ARG A 331 -52.30 -1.37 34.36
C ARG A 331 -51.42 -0.20 33.93
N PHE A 332 -50.35 -0.47 33.18
CA PHE A 332 -49.42 0.55 32.68
C PHE A 332 -49.20 0.40 31.16
N PRO A 333 -50.19 0.75 30.32
CA PRO A 333 -50.14 0.55 28.87
C PRO A 333 -49.07 1.39 28.16
N LEU A 334 -48.51 2.40 28.82
CA LEU A 334 -47.43 3.26 28.31
C LEU A 334 -46.04 2.86 28.82
N LEU A 335 -45.94 1.80 29.63
CA LEU A 335 -44.67 1.37 30.23
C LEU A 335 -43.67 0.80 29.22
N ASN A 336 -44.17 0.27 28.10
CA ASN A 336 -43.33 -0.17 26.98
C ASN A 336 -42.44 0.97 26.42
N PHE A 337 -42.79 2.22 26.70
CA PHE A 337 -42.03 3.42 26.30
C PHE A 337 -40.98 3.87 27.33
N PHE A 338 -40.95 3.31 28.55
CA PHE A 338 -40.07 3.76 29.66
C PHE A 338 -38.68 3.11 29.71
N ASN A 339 -38.30 2.37 28.66
CA ASN A 339 -36.97 1.77 28.62
C ASN A 339 -35.94 2.75 28.02
N ILE A 340 -34.85 3.01 28.74
CA ILE A 340 -33.71 3.80 28.22
C ILE A 340 -33.05 3.02 27.08
N THR A 341 -33.10 3.56 25.86
CA THR A 341 -32.46 2.96 24.68
C THR A 341 -30.95 3.19 24.71
N THR A 342 -30.17 2.10 24.67
CA THR A 342 -28.69 2.13 24.59
C THR A 342 -28.17 2.86 23.37
N PHE A 343 -28.99 2.98 22.31
CA PHE A 343 -28.73 3.70 21.07
C PHE A 343 -28.09 5.09 21.25
N HIS A 344 -28.46 5.84 22.30
CA HIS A 344 -27.91 7.18 22.55
C HIS A 344 -26.56 7.18 23.28
N THR A 345 -26.10 6.02 23.74
CA THR A 345 -24.92 5.85 24.59
C THR A 345 -23.89 4.85 24.06
N SER A 346 -24.25 4.01 23.08
CA SER A 346 -23.34 3.04 22.47
C SER A 346 -22.80 3.52 21.11
N ASN A 347 -21.57 3.12 20.77
CA ASN A 347 -21.07 3.28 19.41
C ASN A 347 -21.65 2.14 18.57
N LEU A 348 -22.72 2.43 17.84
CA LEU A 348 -23.48 1.45 17.05
C LEU A 348 -22.63 0.71 16.02
N LEU A 349 -21.61 1.38 15.45
CA LEU A 349 -20.72 0.75 14.48
C LEU A 349 -19.80 -0.27 15.15
N ASP A 350 -19.22 0.07 16.30
CA ASP A 350 -18.35 -0.86 17.03
C ASP A 350 -19.17 -2.05 17.56
N GLU A 351 -20.39 -1.82 18.03
CA GLU A 351 -21.33 -2.89 18.42
C GLU A 351 -21.69 -3.79 17.22
N PHE A 352 -21.97 -3.21 16.07
CA PHE A 352 -22.24 -3.96 14.83
C PHE A 352 -21.04 -4.81 14.42
N ILE A 353 -19.83 -4.25 14.42
CA ILE A 353 -18.59 -4.98 14.12
C ILE A 353 -18.41 -6.15 15.08
N LEU A 354 -18.65 -5.94 16.38
CA LEU A 354 -18.57 -6.99 17.39
C LEU A 354 -19.59 -8.10 17.11
N LYS A 355 -20.85 -7.76 16.84
CA LYS A 355 -21.89 -8.75 16.51
C LYS A 355 -21.58 -9.52 15.23
N MET A 356 -21.03 -8.86 14.20
CA MET A 356 -20.60 -9.53 12.97
C MET A 356 -19.47 -10.56 13.21
N GLN A 357 -18.58 -10.32 14.17
CA GLN A 357 -17.54 -11.27 14.55
C GLN A 357 -18.08 -12.50 15.28
N THR A 358 -19.18 -12.36 16.02
CA THR A 358 -19.80 -13.44 16.80
C THR A 358 -20.88 -14.22 16.03
N LEU A 359 -21.53 -13.59 15.04
CA LEU A 359 -22.62 -14.16 14.25
C LEU A 359 -22.24 -15.49 13.57
N PRO A 360 -22.98 -16.60 13.76
CA PRO A 360 -22.63 -17.89 13.15
C PRO A 360 -22.51 -17.83 11.62
N TYR A 361 -21.45 -18.43 11.07
CA TYR A 361 -21.21 -18.52 9.62
C TYR A 361 -21.24 -17.18 8.83
N ALA A 362 -21.05 -16.03 9.48
CA ALA A 362 -21.04 -14.70 8.85
C ALA A 362 -20.17 -14.59 7.57
N GLU A 363 -19.01 -15.26 7.51
CA GLU A 363 -18.17 -15.26 6.30
C GLU A 363 -18.85 -15.89 5.08
N LYS A 364 -19.80 -16.80 5.30
CA LYS A 364 -20.58 -17.48 4.26
C LYS A 364 -21.90 -16.76 3.98
N SER A 365 -22.59 -16.31 5.01
CA SER A 365 -23.91 -15.67 4.89
C SER A 365 -23.80 -14.21 4.42
N TYR A 366 -22.82 -13.47 4.93
CA TYR A 366 -22.60 -12.03 4.67
C TYR A 366 -21.15 -11.78 4.26
N PRO A 367 -20.71 -12.35 3.12
CA PRO A 367 -19.32 -12.38 2.71
C PRO A 367 -18.76 -10.99 2.40
N VAL A 368 -19.55 -10.06 1.85
CA VAL A 368 -19.08 -8.70 1.52
C VAL A 368 -18.89 -7.87 2.78
N THR A 369 -19.91 -7.87 3.65
CA THR A 369 -19.87 -7.18 4.94
C THR A 369 -18.69 -7.67 5.77
N THR A 370 -18.52 -8.99 5.89
CA THR A 370 -17.43 -9.57 6.67
C THR A 370 -16.05 -9.24 6.09
N PHE A 371 -15.92 -9.22 4.76
CA PHE A 371 -14.67 -8.86 4.09
C PHE A 371 -14.29 -7.39 4.33
N LEU A 372 -15.24 -6.46 4.16
CA LEU A 372 -14.99 -5.04 4.39
C LEU A 372 -14.64 -4.74 5.84
N LEU A 373 -15.35 -5.35 6.81
CA LEU A 373 -15.12 -5.09 8.23
C LEU A 373 -13.76 -5.59 8.73
N LYS A 374 -13.18 -6.65 8.13
CA LYS A 374 -11.85 -7.16 8.49
C LYS A 374 -10.74 -6.12 8.37
N ARG A 375 -10.83 -5.25 7.35
CA ARG A 375 -9.85 -4.19 7.07
C ARG A 375 -10.50 -2.82 6.94
N PHE A 376 -11.56 -2.58 7.70
CA PHE A 376 -12.37 -1.38 7.57
C PHE A 376 -11.53 -0.10 7.67
N ASN A 377 -10.61 -0.04 8.64
CA ASN A 377 -9.70 1.10 8.83
C ASN A 377 -8.73 1.32 7.66
N ASP A 378 -8.46 0.31 6.84
CA ASP A 378 -7.66 0.48 5.62
C ASP A 378 -8.56 1.01 4.49
N TYR A 379 -9.74 0.42 4.31
CA TYR A 379 -10.67 0.76 3.21
C TYR A 379 -11.26 2.17 3.31
N ILE A 380 -11.40 2.75 4.51
CA ILE A 380 -11.83 4.16 4.68
C ILE A 380 -10.88 5.16 3.99
N ASN A 381 -9.64 4.77 3.65
CA ASN A 381 -8.69 5.64 2.97
C ASN A 381 -9.01 5.84 1.48
N ILE A 382 -9.83 4.95 0.88
CA ILE A 382 -10.14 4.94 -0.57
C ILE A 382 -10.75 6.28 -1.03
N GLN A 383 -11.66 6.85 -0.23
CA GLN A 383 -12.34 8.12 -0.55
C GLN A 383 -11.37 9.31 -0.76
N TYR A 384 -10.18 9.27 -0.16
CA TYR A 384 -9.20 10.34 -0.23
C TYR A 384 -8.34 10.29 -1.50
N LEU A 385 -8.46 9.22 -2.31
CA LEU A 385 -7.69 9.08 -3.55
C LEU A 385 -8.00 10.18 -4.56
N TYR A 386 -9.29 10.50 -4.75
CA TYR A 386 -9.73 11.46 -5.77
C TYR A 386 -9.17 12.88 -5.57
N PRO A 387 -9.28 13.51 -4.36
CA PRO A 387 -8.67 14.80 -4.10
C PRO A 387 -7.15 14.85 -4.37
N ILE A 388 -6.43 13.78 -3.99
CA ILE A 388 -4.97 13.71 -4.18
C ILE A 388 -4.63 13.65 -5.67
N ILE A 389 -5.34 12.82 -6.43
CA ILE A 389 -5.11 12.68 -7.88
C ILE A 389 -5.44 13.97 -8.63
N ILE A 390 -6.54 14.67 -8.31
CA ILE A 390 -6.88 15.93 -8.97
C ILE A 390 -5.78 16.97 -8.76
N PHE A 391 -5.32 17.13 -7.52
CA PHE A 391 -4.30 18.12 -7.21
C PHE A 391 -2.99 17.82 -7.93
N SER A 392 -2.52 16.57 -7.90
CA SER A 392 -1.33 16.14 -8.63
C SER A 392 -1.49 16.32 -10.14
N ASN A 393 -2.63 15.90 -10.72
CA ASN A 393 -2.91 16.07 -12.15
C ASN A 393 -2.91 17.53 -12.59
N TYR A 394 -3.52 18.42 -11.79
CA TYR A 394 -3.55 19.85 -12.06
C TYR A 394 -2.13 20.44 -12.09
N LEU A 395 -1.29 20.07 -11.13
CA LEU A 395 0.12 20.49 -11.10
C LEU A 395 0.91 19.92 -12.29
N ILE A 396 0.70 18.64 -12.63
CA ILE A 396 1.35 17.99 -13.77
C ILE A 396 0.95 18.73 -15.05
N GLU A 397 -0.33 18.95 -15.31
CA GLU A 397 -0.81 19.62 -16.51
C GLU A 397 -0.25 21.06 -16.64
N LYS A 398 -0.19 21.79 -15.53
CA LYS A 398 0.30 23.17 -15.51
C LYS A 398 1.81 23.30 -15.75
N LEU A 399 2.59 22.34 -15.23
CA LEU A 399 4.06 22.42 -15.17
C LEU A 399 4.80 21.51 -16.16
N ASN A 400 4.10 20.60 -16.85
CA ASN A 400 4.71 19.67 -17.80
C ASN A 400 5.54 20.40 -18.86
N TYR A 401 6.81 19.99 -19.03
CA TYR A 401 7.82 20.62 -19.89
C TYR A 401 8.20 22.08 -19.55
N ARG A 402 7.70 22.65 -18.45
CA ARG A 402 7.83 24.10 -18.13
C ARG A 402 8.64 24.41 -16.87
N ILE A 403 8.97 23.39 -16.08
CA ILE A 403 9.74 23.55 -14.85
C ILE A 403 11.02 22.72 -14.93
N LYS A 404 12.15 23.31 -14.55
CA LYS A 404 13.41 22.58 -14.37
C LYS A 404 13.34 21.77 -13.08
N ARG A 405 14.04 20.64 -13.03
CA ARG A 405 14.09 19.78 -11.84
C ARG A 405 14.57 20.53 -10.59
N ASN A 406 15.64 21.31 -10.70
CA ASN A 406 16.17 22.10 -9.57
C ASN A 406 15.14 23.11 -9.05
N ASP A 407 14.47 23.81 -9.97
CA ASP A 407 13.41 24.76 -9.61
C ASP A 407 12.22 24.07 -8.93
N ALA A 408 11.88 22.85 -9.35
CA ALA A 408 10.81 22.06 -8.73
C ALA A 408 11.16 21.62 -7.30
N VAL A 409 12.44 21.31 -7.05
CA VAL A 409 12.95 20.94 -5.72
C VAL A 409 12.96 22.15 -4.78
N GLU A 410 13.38 23.32 -5.26
CA GLU A 410 13.49 24.54 -4.46
C GLU A 410 12.13 25.23 -4.21
N LYS A 411 11.27 25.30 -5.24
CA LYS A 411 9.99 26.01 -5.13
C LYS A 411 9.01 25.26 -4.23
N LYS A 412 8.42 26.01 -3.32
CA LYS A 412 7.40 25.55 -2.37
C LYS A 412 6.00 25.74 -2.94
N ILE A 413 5.03 24.95 -2.48
CA ILE A 413 3.64 25.02 -2.94
C ILE A 413 3.08 26.45 -2.80
N ILE A 414 3.41 27.14 -1.70
CA ILE A 414 2.94 28.50 -1.39
C ILE A 414 3.17 29.50 -2.53
N TYR A 415 4.25 29.33 -3.31
CA TYR A 415 4.54 30.19 -4.45
C TYR A 415 3.42 30.15 -5.50
N TYR A 416 2.89 28.98 -5.81
CA TYR A 416 1.84 28.82 -6.82
C TYR A 416 0.43 29.14 -6.27
N LEU A 417 0.25 29.06 -4.95
CA LEU A 417 -0.98 29.53 -4.28
C LEU A 417 -1.08 31.07 -4.27
N THR A 418 0.02 31.78 -4.44
CA THR A 418 0.07 33.25 -4.32
C THR A 418 0.34 33.98 -5.63
N THR A 419 0.90 33.31 -6.65
CA THR A 419 1.50 33.98 -7.83
C THR A 419 0.89 33.57 -9.18
N GLY A 420 -0.43 33.39 -9.29
CA GLY A 420 -1.05 32.95 -10.56
C GLY A 420 -2.44 33.51 -10.85
N ASN A 421 -2.80 33.56 -12.14
CA ASN A 421 -4.12 34.01 -12.61
C ASN A 421 -5.27 33.06 -12.19
N ASP A 422 -4.97 31.79 -11.87
CA ASP A 422 -5.95 30.76 -11.48
C ASP A 422 -5.99 30.50 -9.96
N GLN A 423 -5.72 31.55 -9.16
CA GLN A 423 -5.49 31.44 -7.73
C GLN A 423 -6.63 30.73 -6.98
N HIS A 424 -7.88 30.99 -7.36
CA HIS A 424 -9.06 30.38 -6.72
C HIS A 424 -9.12 28.87 -6.96
N THR A 425 -8.83 28.41 -8.18
CA THR A 425 -8.91 26.99 -8.57
C THR A 425 -7.82 26.17 -7.89
N ILE A 426 -6.58 26.66 -7.89
CA ILE A 426 -5.48 25.95 -7.21
C ILE A 426 -5.68 25.92 -5.69
N GLN A 427 -6.21 27.00 -5.10
CA GLN A 427 -6.50 27.04 -3.67
C GLN A 427 -7.54 25.97 -3.31
N GLN A 428 -8.62 25.87 -4.08
CA GLN A 428 -9.65 24.85 -3.84
C GLN A 428 -9.08 23.43 -3.90
N TYR A 429 -8.36 23.07 -4.98
CA TYR A 429 -7.75 21.74 -5.08
C TYR A 429 -6.71 21.48 -4.01
N TYR A 430 -5.97 22.50 -3.58
CA TYR A 430 -5.02 22.39 -2.49
C TYR A 430 -5.69 22.14 -1.15
N GLU A 431 -6.76 22.85 -0.80
CA GLU A 431 -7.49 22.64 0.46
C GLU A 431 -8.14 21.24 0.51
N ASP A 432 -8.75 20.81 -0.60
CA ASP A 432 -9.34 19.47 -0.72
C ASP A 432 -8.27 18.38 -0.57
N PHE A 433 -7.12 18.55 -1.23
CA PHE A 433 -5.96 17.69 -1.08
C PHE A 433 -5.43 17.69 0.36
N LEU A 434 -5.26 18.87 0.98
CA LEU A 434 -4.68 19.00 2.31
C LEU A 434 -5.57 18.34 3.36
N HIS A 435 -6.89 18.47 3.23
CA HIS A 435 -7.84 17.73 4.05
C HIS A 435 -7.69 16.21 3.86
N ALA A 436 -7.65 15.73 2.61
CA ALA A 436 -7.51 14.31 2.30
C ALA A 436 -6.19 13.72 2.80
N TRP A 437 -5.06 14.41 2.59
CA TRP A 437 -3.72 13.94 2.93
C TRP A 437 -3.51 13.76 4.44
N TYR A 438 -4.05 14.67 5.25
CA TYR A 438 -3.97 14.59 6.72
C TYR A 438 -5.03 13.68 7.34
N ALA A 439 -6.04 13.28 6.58
CA ALA A 439 -7.03 12.29 7.01
C ALA A 439 -6.58 10.84 6.73
N LEU A 440 -5.55 10.64 5.91
CA LEU A 440 -4.99 9.31 5.64
C LEU A 440 -4.41 8.67 6.91
N ASN A 441 -4.78 7.42 7.14
CA ASN A 441 -4.24 6.57 8.20
C ASN A 441 -3.63 5.31 7.57
N LEU A 442 -2.58 5.50 6.79
CA LEU A 442 -1.81 4.42 6.17
C LEU A 442 -0.58 4.14 7.02
N LYS A 443 -0.35 2.87 7.38
CA LYS A 443 0.84 2.47 8.16
C LYS A 443 2.07 2.35 7.27
N GLU A 444 1.91 1.72 6.11
CA GLU A 444 2.96 1.47 5.12
C GLU A 444 2.35 1.63 3.73
N VAL A 445 3.11 2.22 2.80
CA VAL A 445 2.70 2.41 1.40
C VAL A 445 3.74 1.78 0.48
N ARG A 446 3.32 1.39 -0.72
CA ARG A 446 4.16 0.56 -1.60
C ARG A 446 4.22 1.08 -3.02
N TYR A 447 5.43 1.11 -3.56
CA TYR A 447 5.68 1.35 -4.98
C TYR A 447 6.71 0.36 -5.52
N GLY A 448 6.26 -0.56 -6.37
CA GLY A 448 7.08 -1.67 -6.83
C GLY A 448 7.58 -2.51 -5.66
N CYS A 449 8.89 -2.46 -5.42
CA CYS A 449 9.59 -3.22 -4.38
C CYS A 449 10.05 -2.36 -3.20
N GLN A 450 9.64 -1.08 -3.19
CA GLN A 450 9.94 -0.16 -2.10
C GLN A 450 8.71 -0.02 -1.21
N THR A 451 8.92 -0.02 0.10
CA THR A 451 7.88 0.13 1.13
C THR A 451 8.17 1.34 2.03
N PRO A 452 8.06 2.57 1.50
CA PRO A 452 8.23 3.76 2.33
C PRO A 452 7.18 3.83 3.44
N LYS A 453 7.59 4.31 4.61
CA LYS A 453 6.68 4.59 5.73
C LYS A 453 5.92 5.88 5.47
N PHE A 454 4.62 5.87 5.74
CA PHE A 454 3.80 7.06 5.65
C PHE A 454 3.81 7.79 7.00
N GLU A 455 4.62 8.84 7.11
CA GLU A 455 4.73 9.66 8.32
C GLU A 455 4.56 11.14 7.98
N LEU A 456 3.56 11.78 8.58
CA LEU A 456 3.29 13.21 8.44
C LEU A 456 4.20 14.00 9.39
N THR A 457 5.37 14.40 8.90
CA THR A 457 6.39 15.12 9.70
C THR A 457 6.17 16.64 9.75
N VAL A 458 5.40 17.18 8.80
CA VAL A 458 5.10 18.61 8.71
C VAL A 458 3.71 18.87 9.30
N PRO A 459 3.50 19.95 10.08
CA PRO A 459 2.16 20.35 10.51
C PRO A 459 1.32 20.90 9.36
N LYS A 460 -0.01 20.72 9.44
CA LYS A 460 -0.98 21.12 8.40
C LYS A 460 -0.82 22.58 7.97
N GLU A 461 -0.59 23.47 8.92
CA GLU A 461 -0.49 24.92 8.70
C GLU A 461 0.77 25.32 7.92
N LYS A 462 1.85 24.55 8.07
CA LYS A 462 3.15 24.83 7.44
C LYS A 462 3.39 24.02 6.18
N PHE A 463 2.42 23.21 5.78
CA PHE A 463 2.58 22.26 4.68
C PHE A 463 2.95 22.95 3.36
N ALA A 464 2.25 24.04 3.01
CA ALA A 464 2.52 24.79 1.78
C ALA A 464 3.90 25.45 1.74
N GLU A 465 4.41 25.89 2.90
CA GLU A 465 5.69 26.58 3.04
C GLU A 465 6.87 25.60 3.09
N SER A 466 6.65 24.41 3.63
CA SER A 466 7.72 23.43 3.87
C SER A 466 7.87 22.45 2.72
N THR A 467 6.78 22.12 2.03
CA THR A 467 6.77 21.05 1.03
C THR A 467 7.15 21.56 -0.35
N SER A 468 8.07 20.83 -0.98
CA SER A 468 8.52 21.08 -2.35
C SER A 468 7.47 20.60 -3.36
N ILE A 469 7.42 21.22 -4.53
CA ILE A 469 6.49 20.82 -5.59
C ILE A 469 6.94 19.53 -6.26
N ALA A 470 8.23 19.23 -6.27
CA ALA A 470 8.76 17.96 -6.76
C ALA A 470 8.03 16.75 -6.15
N THR A 471 7.56 16.84 -4.91
CA THR A 471 6.78 15.79 -4.23
C THR A 471 5.47 15.43 -4.95
N PHE A 472 4.86 16.37 -5.67
CA PHE A 472 3.58 16.19 -6.37
C PHE A 472 3.72 15.88 -7.86
N LEU A 473 4.94 16.01 -8.37
CA LEU A 473 5.28 15.81 -9.76
C LEU A 473 5.85 14.40 -9.91
N LEU A 474 4.97 13.43 -10.18
CA LEU A 474 5.37 12.05 -10.41
C LEU A 474 6.45 11.98 -11.48
N ASN A 475 7.61 11.43 -11.17
CA ASN A 475 8.75 11.35 -12.09
C ASN A 475 9.30 9.91 -12.16
N THR A 476 10.06 9.61 -13.21
CA THR A 476 10.66 8.28 -13.44
C THR A 476 12.07 8.16 -12.84
N SER A 477 12.58 9.21 -12.23
CA SER A 477 13.95 9.28 -11.73
C SER A 477 14.07 8.69 -10.32
N LYS A 478 15.27 8.24 -9.95
CA LYS A 478 15.58 7.69 -8.61
C LYS A 478 15.54 8.73 -7.49
N ASP A 479 15.10 9.97 -7.74
CA ASP A 479 14.95 10.94 -6.66
C ASP A 479 13.72 10.55 -5.83
N GLU A 480 13.94 10.30 -4.55
CA GLU A 480 12.90 9.86 -3.60
C GLU A 480 11.78 10.90 -3.37
N SER A 481 11.85 12.05 -4.06
CA SER A 481 10.99 13.22 -3.86
C SER A 481 9.51 12.91 -4.09
N SER A 482 9.16 12.20 -5.17
CA SER A 482 7.78 11.85 -5.54
C SER A 482 7.37 10.43 -5.15
N LEU A 483 8.31 9.63 -4.63
CA LEU A 483 8.12 8.21 -4.30
C LEU A 483 6.99 7.99 -3.30
N LEU A 484 6.93 8.80 -2.24
CA LEU A 484 5.91 8.66 -1.20
C LEU A 484 4.51 8.88 -1.77
N LEU A 485 4.34 9.87 -2.64
CA LEU A 485 3.06 10.13 -3.29
C LEU A 485 2.68 8.98 -4.23
N ALA A 486 3.61 8.53 -5.07
CA ALA A 486 3.39 7.42 -6.00
C ALA A 486 3.01 6.12 -5.25
N ALA A 487 3.68 5.84 -4.15
CA ALA A 487 3.38 4.71 -3.27
C ALA A 487 1.99 4.85 -2.65
N SER A 488 1.65 6.04 -2.14
CA SER A 488 0.37 6.29 -1.48
C SER A 488 -0.82 6.12 -2.44
N ILE A 489 -0.77 6.75 -3.62
CA ILE A 489 -1.87 6.65 -4.60
C ILE A 489 -2.04 5.23 -5.13
N LYS A 490 -0.93 4.50 -5.32
CA LYS A 490 -0.95 3.11 -5.77
C LYS A 490 -1.56 2.21 -4.70
N THR A 491 -1.10 2.30 -3.45
CA THR A 491 -1.64 1.50 -2.34
C THR A 491 -3.13 1.75 -2.13
N ILE A 492 -3.59 3.01 -2.17
CA ILE A 492 -5.02 3.31 -1.98
C ILE A 492 -5.86 2.75 -3.15
N ALA A 493 -5.35 2.83 -4.39
CA ALA A 493 -6.04 2.25 -5.55
C ALA A 493 -6.09 0.72 -5.49
N GLU A 494 -5.02 0.09 -5.03
CA GLU A 494 -4.97 -1.36 -4.78
C GLU A 494 -6.01 -1.77 -3.74
N LEU A 495 -6.22 -1.00 -2.66
CA LEU A 495 -7.28 -1.28 -1.68
C LEU A 495 -8.68 -1.32 -2.30
N GLN A 496 -9.00 -0.42 -3.24
CA GLN A 496 -10.28 -0.51 -3.97
C GLN A 496 -10.31 -1.73 -4.88
N ASN A 497 -9.22 -2.00 -5.60
CA ASN A 497 -9.13 -3.16 -6.48
C ASN A 497 -9.29 -4.47 -5.71
N GLU A 498 -8.81 -4.57 -4.46
CA GLU A 498 -9.05 -5.73 -3.59
C GLU A 498 -10.55 -5.99 -3.38
N ILE A 499 -11.32 -4.94 -3.08
CA ILE A 499 -12.78 -5.04 -2.86
C ILE A 499 -13.49 -5.49 -4.14
N VAL A 500 -13.16 -4.85 -5.26
CA VAL A 500 -13.73 -5.16 -6.58
C VAL A 500 -13.38 -6.60 -6.98
N ASN A 501 -12.12 -7.00 -6.85
CA ASN A 501 -11.67 -8.35 -7.15
C ASN A 501 -12.35 -9.39 -6.26
N TYR A 502 -12.49 -9.13 -4.95
CA TYR A 502 -13.19 -10.03 -4.05
C TYR A 502 -14.65 -10.21 -4.44
N PHE A 503 -15.36 -9.11 -4.68
CA PHE A 503 -16.76 -9.14 -5.11
C PHE A 503 -16.93 -9.96 -6.41
N HIS A 504 -16.13 -9.68 -7.44
CA HIS A 504 -16.28 -10.41 -8.71
C HIS A 504 -15.79 -11.87 -8.64
N SER A 505 -14.70 -12.15 -7.93
CA SER A 505 -14.13 -13.51 -7.85
C SER A 505 -14.88 -14.45 -6.90
N THR A 506 -15.50 -13.91 -5.85
CA THR A 506 -16.13 -14.73 -4.81
C THR A 506 -17.65 -14.67 -4.87
N ILE A 507 -18.24 -13.54 -5.29
CA ILE A 507 -19.70 -13.34 -5.33
C ILE A 507 -20.25 -13.53 -6.74
N GLU A 508 -19.67 -12.86 -7.74
CA GLU A 508 -20.18 -12.94 -9.13
C GLU A 508 -19.70 -14.16 -9.92
N HIS A 509 -18.65 -14.88 -9.49
CA HIS A 509 -18.22 -16.11 -10.18
C HIS A 509 -19.30 -17.20 -10.26
N ALA A 510 -20.39 -17.07 -9.48
CA ALA A 510 -21.61 -17.88 -9.59
C ALA A 510 -22.44 -17.56 -10.85
N ILE A 511 -22.17 -16.46 -11.56
CA ILE A 511 -22.86 -16.00 -12.75
C ILE A 511 -21.84 -15.96 -13.90
N ASN A 512 -21.94 -16.91 -14.84
CA ASN A 512 -21.08 -17.09 -16.02
C ASN A 512 -21.08 -15.87 -16.97
N THR A 513 -20.43 -14.78 -16.61
CA THR A 513 -20.17 -13.68 -17.55
C THR A 513 -18.72 -13.22 -17.43
N GLU A 514 -17.93 -13.54 -18.46
CA GLU A 514 -16.68 -12.85 -18.79
C GLU A 514 -16.99 -11.41 -19.25
N THR A 515 -17.62 -10.61 -18.40
CA THR A 515 -17.78 -9.18 -18.66
C THR A 515 -16.38 -8.55 -18.58
N LYS A 516 -15.86 -8.09 -19.72
CA LYS A 516 -14.65 -7.27 -19.78
C LYS A 516 -14.76 -6.15 -18.75
N ARG A 517 -13.96 -6.26 -17.69
CA ARG A 517 -13.99 -5.33 -16.54
C ARG A 517 -13.73 -3.92 -17.05
N LYS A 518 -14.58 -2.97 -16.67
CA LYS A 518 -14.37 -1.56 -16.97
C LYS A 518 -13.16 -1.11 -16.14
N GLN A 519 -12.04 -0.89 -16.81
CA GLN A 519 -10.81 -0.40 -16.21
C GLN A 519 -10.66 1.09 -16.48
N VAL A 520 -10.27 1.85 -15.45
CA VAL A 520 -10.00 3.29 -15.54
C VAL A 520 -8.57 3.55 -15.07
N PRO A 521 -7.75 4.28 -15.85
CA PRO A 521 -6.42 4.69 -15.40
C PRO A 521 -6.45 5.48 -14.10
N LEU A 522 -5.48 5.26 -13.20
CA LEU A 522 -5.43 5.92 -11.88
C LEU A 522 -5.59 7.44 -11.96
N GLN A 523 -4.96 8.09 -12.93
CA GLN A 523 -5.05 9.55 -13.10
C GLN A 523 -6.27 10.02 -13.91
N SER A 524 -7.14 9.12 -14.34
CA SER A 524 -8.41 9.43 -15.03
C SER A 524 -9.63 9.13 -14.17
N ILE A 525 -9.44 8.81 -12.89
CA ILE A 525 -10.53 8.54 -11.96
C ILE A 525 -11.42 9.77 -11.80
N ARG A 526 -12.72 9.52 -11.71
CA ARG A 526 -13.75 10.49 -11.32
C ARG A 526 -14.28 10.12 -9.94
N LEU A 527 -15.02 11.05 -9.34
CA LEU A 527 -15.62 10.84 -8.03
C LEU A 527 -16.55 9.61 -7.98
N GLU A 528 -17.31 9.38 -9.05
CA GLU A 528 -18.19 8.21 -9.24
C GLU A 528 -17.44 6.87 -9.35
N ASN A 529 -16.13 6.89 -9.56
CA ASN A 529 -15.30 5.69 -9.66
C ASN A 529 -14.74 5.24 -8.31
N ILE A 530 -14.87 6.06 -7.26
CA ILE A 530 -14.24 5.84 -5.96
C ILE A 530 -15.27 5.40 -4.93
N LEU A 531 -14.97 4.33 -4.20
CA LEU A 531 -15.79 3.90 -3.08
C LEU A 531 -15.79 4.96 -1.97
N ARG A 532 -16.97 5.44 -1.61
CA ARG A 532 -17.22 6.26 -0.43
C ARG A 532 -17.83 5.37 0.64
N LEU A 533 -17.06 5.13 1.69
CA LEU A 533 -17.49 4.34 2.82
C LEU A 533 -16.65 4.76 4.02
N ASP A 534 -17.11 5.76 4.76
CA ASP A 534 -16.49 6.17 6.02
C ASP A 534 -17.28 5.67 7.25
N ARG A 535 -16.72 5.90 8.45
CA ARG A 535 -17.35 5.52 9.72
C ARG A 535 -18.72 6.17 9.91
N ASN A 536 -18.86 7.44 9.52
CA ASN A 536 -20.07 8.21 9.73
C ASN A 536 -21.14 7.78 8.74
N GLU A 537 -20.79 7.58 7.47
CA GLU A 537 -21.68 7.13 6.41
C GLU A 537 -22.20 5.72 6.69
N LEU A 538 -21.34 4.80 7.11
CA LEU A 538 -21.79 3.46 7.53
C LEU A 538 -22.64 3.53 8.80
N SER A 539 -22.25 4.32 9.80
CA SER A 539 -23.07 4.50 11.01
C SER A 539 -24.44 5.10 10.68
N GLN A 540 -24.50 6.07 9.78
CA GLN A 540 -25.74 6.71 9.36
C GLN A 540 -26.63 5.70 8.61
N LYS A 541 -26.06 4.91 7.69
CA LYS A 541 -26.78 3.82 7.00
C LYS A 541 -27.32 2.77 7.96
N LEU A 542 -26.55 2.39 8.98
CA LEU A 542 -27.03 1.48 10.01
C LEU A 542 -28.25 2.05 10.73
N VAL A 543 -28.23 3.34 11.08
CA VAL A 543 -29.33 4.03 11.77
C VAL A 543 -30.57 4.17 10.88
N ASP A 544 -30.38 4.59 9.63
CA ASP A 544 -31.48 4.95 8.74
C ASP A 544 -32.18 3.72 8.15
N ASP A 545 -31.41 2.70 7.76
CA ASP A 545 -31.89 1.66 6.85
C ASP A 545 -31.84 0.24 7.44
N SER A 546 -31.07 -0.01 8.51
CA SER A 546 -30.71 -1.39 8.87
C SER A 546 -30.74 -1.71 10.36
N LEU A 547 -31.36 -0.85 11.17
CA LEU A 547 -31.47 -1.03 12.61
C LEU A 547 -32.93 -1.07 13.03
N VAL A 548 -33.27 -2.07 13.84
CA VAL A 548 -34.57 -2.19 14.49
C VAL A 548 -34.35 -2.28 16.00
N LEU A 549 -35.00 -1.38 16.72
CA LEU A 549 -35.06 -1.45 18.18
C LEU A 549 -36.17 -2.41 18.59
N ASN A 550 -35.87 -3.33 19.52
CA ASN A 550 -36.89 -4.18 20.09
C ASN A 550 -37.69 -3.41 21.15
N TYR A 551 -38.86 -2.89 20.78
CA TYR A 551 -39.72 -2.12 21.69
C TYR A 551 -40.50 -2.98 22.71
N GLN A 552 -40.27 -4.30 22.76
CA GLN A 552 -40.84 -5.13 23.82
C GLN A 552 -40.28 -4.72 25.19
N TYR A 553 -41.13 -4.79 26.22
CA TYR A 553 -40.78 -4.38 27.58
C TYR A 553 -39.52 -5.09 28.09
N GLY A 554 -38.56 -4.32 28.63
CA GLY A 554 -37.25 -4.80 29.09
C GLY A 554 -36.26 -5.17 27.98
N LYS A 555 -36.64 -5.07 26.69
CA LYS A 555 -35.82 -5.48 25.53
C LYS A 555 -35.30 -4.33 24.67
N SER A 556 -35.59 -3.07 24.99
CA SER A 556 -35.15 -1.90 24.18
C SER A 556 -33.65 -1.62 24.22
N LYS A 557 -32.90 -2.35 25.06
CA LYS A 557 -31.43 -2.37 25.05
C LYS A 557 -30.88 -3.29 23.94
N ASP A 558 -31.74 -4.13 23.36
CA ASP A 558 -31.37 -5.02 22.28
C ASP A 558 -31.55 -4.33 20.92
N ILE A 559 -30.43 -4.21 20.22
CA ILE A 559 -30.35 -3.63 18.88
C ILE A 559 -30.32 -4.78 17.88
N ILE A 560 -31.36 -4.91 17.06
CA ILE A 560 -31.43 -5.92 16.02
C ILE A 560 -30.95 -5.28 14.71
N TYR A 561 -29.97 -5.89 14.07
CA TYR A 561 -29.47 -5.45 12.77
C TYR A 561 -30.09 -6.27 11.66
N ASP A 562 -30.55 -5.61 10.60
CA ASP A 562 -30.92 -6.26 9.36
C ASP A 562 -29.66 -6.53 8.53
N TYR A 563 -29.04 -7.68 8.77
CA TYR A 563 -27.80 -8.07 8.10
C TYR A 563 -27.98 -8.27 6.60
N GLU A 564 -29.19 -8.62 6.14
CA GLU A 564 -29.49 -8.82 4.73
C GLU A 564 -29.52 -7.49 3.99
N GLU A 565 -30.19 -6.49 4.56
CA GLU A 565 -30.25 -5.14 3.99
C GLU A 565 -28.87 -4.47 3.93
N ILE A 566 -28.04 -4.66 4.97
CA ILE A 566 -26.66 -4.14 5.01
C ILE A 566 -25.81 -4.79 3.91
N GLU A 567 -25.84 -6.12 3.82
CA GLU A 567 -25.11 -6.87 2.81
C GLU A 567 -25.55 -6.44 1.40
N MET A 568 -26.85 -6.30 1.14
CA MET A 568 -27.38 -5.85 -0.15
C MET A 568 -26.97 -4.40 -0.48
N THR A 569 -27.03 -3.50 0.51
CA THR A 569 -26.59 -2.11 0.34
C THR A 569 -25.11 -2.04 -0.04
N LEU A 570 -24.25 -2.76 0.67
CA LEU A 570 -22.81 -2.80 0.39
C LEU A 570 -22.52 -3.43 -0.98
N ARG A 571 -23.25 -4.50 -1.36
CA ARG A 571 -23.15 -5.11 -2.70
C ARG A 571 -23.50 -4.11 -3.79
N ASN A 572 -24.60 -3.37 -3.64
CA ASN A 572 -25.03 -2.38 -4.62
C ASN A 572 -24.01 -1.25 -4.79
N MET A 573 -23.38 -0.80 -3.69
CA MET A 573 -22.31 0.19 -3.73
C MET A 573 -21.08 -0.31 -4.50
N ILE A 574 -20.72 -1.59 -4.33
CA ILE A 574 -19.54 -2.19 -4.98
C ILE A 574 -19.80 -2.54 -6.44
N THR A 575 -21.01 -2.95 -6.80
CA THR A 575 -21.36 -3.43 -8.15
C THR A 575 -21.06 -2.38 -9.24
N SER A 576 -21.19 -1.09 -8.92
CA SER A 576 -20.89 0.01 -9.84
C SER A 576 -19.41 0.42 -9.92
N LEU A 577 -18.55 -0.13 -9.06
CA LEU A 577 -17.15 0.27 -9.00
C LEU A 577 -16.36 -0.26 -10.21
N VAL A 578 -15.36 0.51 -10.59
CA VAL A 578 -14.43 0.17 -11.67
C VAL A 578 -13.12 -0.32 -11.08
N LEU A 579 -12.41 -1.14 -11.85
CA LEU A 579 -11.04 -1.52 -11.52
C LEU A 579 -10.10 -0.38 -11.94
N ILE A 580 -9.23 0.04 -11.04
CA ILE A 580 -8.27 1.12 -11.27
C ILE A 580 -6.99 0.53 -11.85
N ASP A 581 -6.59 0.96 -13.04
CA ASP A 581 -5.31 0.56 -13.64
C ASP A 581 -4.16 1.32 -12.95
N THR A 582 -3.40 0.59 -12.15
CA THR A 582 -2.25 1.07 -11.36
C THR A 582 -0.90 0.92 -12.08
N ASP A 583 -0.86 0.27 -13.25
CA ASP A 583 0.38 -0.04 -13.95
C ASP A 583 0.84 1.11 -14.84
N LYS A 584 -0.08 1.99 -15.24
CA LYS A 584 0.18 3.13 -16.12
C LYS A 584 0.04 4.46 -15.37
N LEU A 585 1.12 4.88 -14.70
CA LEU A 585 1.25 6.25 -14.21
C LEU A 585 1.74 7.17 -15.32
N ARG A 586 1.07 8.30 -15.49
CA ARG A 586 1.52 9.46 -16.27
C ARG A 586 2.51 10.26 -15.41
N PHE A 587 3.76 10.24 -15.86
CA PHE A 587 4.83 11.02 -15.28
C PHE A 587 4.89 12.43 -15.88
N LEU A 588 5.36 13.40 -15.08
CA LEU A 588 5.77 14.72 -15.53
C LEU A 588 7.09 14.61 -16.31
N ASN A 589 7.21 15.39 -17.37
CA ASN A 589 8.48 15.62 -18.05
C ASN A 589 9.02 16.99 -17.62
N TYR A 590 10.23 17.03 -17.06
CA TYR A 590 10.88 18.30 -16.71
C TYR A 590 11.38 19.02 -17.97
N GLN A 591 11.52 20.34 -17.87
CA GLN A 591 12.09 21.15 -18.94
C GLN A 591 13.51 20.68 -19.26
N PHE A 592 13.79 20.38 -20.54
CA PHE A 592 15.06 19.83 -21.06
C PHE A 592 15.39 18.39 -20.63
N GLU A 593 14.50 17.69 -19.92
CA GLU A 593 14.65 16.26 -19.62
C GLU A 593 13.77 15.44 -20.55
N LEU A 594 14.27 15.23 -21.77
CA LEU A 594 13.50 14.67 -22.88
C LEU A 594 13.35 13.14 -22.86
N TYR A 595 13.99 12.44 -21.91
CA TYR A 595 14.18 10.99 -22.00
C TYR A 595 14.17 10.28 -20.64
N GLY A 596 13.33 9.24 -20.52
CA GLY A 596 13.61 8.08 -19.68
C GLY A 596 14.31 6.98 -20.51
N GLU A 597 14.83 5.93 -19.87
CA GLU A 597 15.58 4.84 -20.50
C GLU A 597 14.88 4.14 -21.70
N ASN A 598 13.57 4.34 -21.90
CA ASN A 598 12.76 3.58 -22.87
C ASN A 598 11.98 4.39 -23.93
N THR A 599 12.08 5.72 -24.01
CA THR A 599 11.32 6.49 -25.02
C THR A 599 12.07 7.73 -25.49
N SER A 600 12.32 7.83 -26.80
CA SER A 600 12.88 9.03 -27.44
C SER A 600 11.87 9.74 -28.33
N LEU A 601 11.52 10.99 -27.98
CA LEU A 601 10.64 11.85 -28.78
C LEU A 601 11.19 12.07 -30.21
N ILE A 602 12.50 12.22 -30.36
CA ILE A 602 13.16 12.36 -31.66
C ILE A 602 12.99 11.09 -32.49
N ASN A 603 13.24 9.92 -31.91
CA ASN A 603 13.08 8.65 -32.61
C ASN A 603 11.60 8.38 -32.96
N ASP A 604 10.67 8.75 -32.08
CA ASP A 604 9.24 8.66 -32.32
C ASP A 604 8.80 9.55 -33.49
N VAL A 605 9.40 10.74 -33.65
CA VAL A 605 9.16 11.62 -34.80
C VAL A 605 9.82 11.07 -36.06
N ARG A 606 11.07 10.58 -36.00
CA ARG A 606 11.79 9.95 -37.14
C ARG A 606 11.04 8.75 -37.71
N ALA A 607 10.43 7.94 -36.85
CA ALA A 607 9.63 6.78 -37.25
C ALA A 607 8.34 7.17 -37.99
N ARG A 608 7.91 8.44 -37.92
CA ARG A 608 6.63 8.93 -38.46
C ARG A 608 6.77 9.89 -39.62
N ILE A 609 7.80 10.74 -39.60
CA ILE A 609 8.06 11.75 -40.63
C ILE A 609 9.50 11.57 -41.09
N LYS A 610 9.70 11.33 -42.38
CA LYS A 610 11.03 11.22 -42.95
C LYS A 610 11.79 12.54 -42.76
N GLN A 611 12.88 12.49 -42.02
CA GLN A 611 13.71 13.65 -41.76
C GLN A 611 14.83 13.77 -42.82
N GLN A 612 15.21 15.01 -43.09
CA GLN A 612 16.28 15.41 -43.98
C GLN A 612 17.05 16.57 -43.35
N GLN A 613 18.29 16.78 -43.79
CA GLN A 613 19.04 17.97 -43.39
C GLN A 613 18.65 19.18 -44.23
N LEU A 614 18.70 20.35 -43.59
CA LEU A 614 18.53 21.63 -44.26
C LEU A 614 19.62 21.83 -45.33
N PRO A 615 19.28 22.41 -46.50
CA PRO A 615 20.27 22.80 -47.48
C PRO A 615 21.36 23.68 -46.84
N ASN A 616 22.63 23.44 -47.16
CA ASN A 616 23.78 24.11 -46.51
C ASN A 616 23.68 25.64 -46.51
N ASP A 617 23.12 26.23 -47.57
CA ASP A 617 22.92 27.68 -47.68
C ASP A 617 21.89 28.22 -46.67
N GLU A 618 20.82 27.46 -46.43
CA GLU A 618 19.80 27.80 -45.42
C GLU A 618 20.30 27.51 -44.01
N ARG A 619 20.97 26.38 -43.82
CA ARG A 619 21.63 25.99 -42.57
C ARG A 619 22.59 27.09 -42.09
N THR A 620 23.41 27.62 -43.01
CA THR A 620 24.38 28.69 -42.70
C THR A 620 23.67 30.00 -42.34
N LYS A 621 22.56 30.35 -43.02
CA LYS A 621 21.76 31.54 -42.70
C LYS A 621 21.11 31.42 -41.33
N LEU A 622 20.49 30.28 -41.04
CA LEU A 622 19.85 29.99 -39.75
C LEU A 622 20.86 30.00 -38.62
N HIS A 623 22.03 29.38 -38.82
CA HIS A 623 23.10 29.39 -37.83
C HIS A 623 23.56 30.83 -37.48
N ARG A 624 23.74 31.71 -38.47
CA ARG A 624 24.09 33.13 -38.21
C ARG A 624 23.01 33.86 -37.42
N LEU A 625 21.73 33.55 -37.64
CA LEU A 625 20.64 34.12 -36.87
C LEU A 625 20.65 33.62 -35.43
N LEU A 626 20.82 32.30 -35.22
CA LEU A 626 20.91 31.69 -33.90
C LEU A 626 22.08 32.23 -33.08
N VAL A 627 23.22 32.51 -33.71
CA VAL A 627 24.39 33.15 -33.07
C VAL A 627 24.09 34.57 -32.58
N GLY A 628 23.14 35.27 -33.22
CA GLY A 628 22.74 36.63 -32.86
C GLY A 628 21.57 36.74 -31.88
N MET A 629 20.96 35.61 -31.47
CA MET A 629 19.82 35.60 -30.55
C MET A 629 20.26 35.68 -29.08
N ASN A 630 19.40 36.20 -28.21
CA ASN A 630 19.68 36.18 -26.77
C ASN A 630 19.46 34.77 -26.19
N ASN A 631 20.03 34.52 -25.01
CA ASN A 631 19.99 33.20 -24.36
C ASN A 631 18.57 32.74 -24.01
N ASP A 632 17.71 33.66 -23.53
CA ASP A 632 16.33 33.33 -23.15
C ASP A 632 15.48 32.94 -24.36
N ASP A 633 15.69 33.61 -25.50
CA ASP A 633 15.05 33.28 -26.75
C ASP A 633 15.49 31.88 -27.20
N ILE A 634 16.79 31.57 -27.25
CA ILE A 634 17.27 30.22 -27.63
C ILE A 634 16.62 29.12 -26.78
N LEU A 635 16.51 29.31 -25.45
CA LEU A 635 15.89 28.35 -24.55
C LEU A 635 14.37 28.24 -24.73
N ASN A 636 13.68 29.37 -24.92
CA ASN A 636 12.25 29.38 -25.23
C ASN A 636 11.95 28.72 -26.59
N TYR A 637 12.90 28.80 -27.53
CA TYR A 637 12.82 28.14 -28.82
C TYR A 637 12.85 26.62 -28.70
N LEU A 638 13.81 26.09 -27.93
CA LEU A 638 13.89 24.65 -27.66
C LEU A 638 12.62 24.13 -26.98
N GLY A 639 12.15 24.79 -25.91
CA GLY A 639 10.95 24.34 -25.19
C GLY A 639 9.67 24.36 -26.03
N SER A 640 9.56 25.29 -26.99
CA SER A 640 8.42 25.32 -27.91
C SER A 640 8.49 24.19 -28.95
N LEU A 641 9.69 23.84 -29.44
CA LEU A 641 9.87 22.71 -30.35
C LEU A 641 9.62 21.36 -29.66
N ASP A 642 9.98 21.21 -28.38
CA ASP A 642 9.66 20.02 -27.57
C ASP A 642 8.13 19.80 -27.50
N TYR A 643 7.38 20.88 -27.33
CA TYR A 643 5.92 20.84 -27.35
C TYR A 643 5.37 20.43 -28.72
N VAL A 644 5.95 20.94 -29.81
CA VAL A 644 5.60 20.54 -31.18
C VAL A 644 5.91 19.07 -31.43
N PHE A 645 7.06 18.55 -30.99
CA PHE A 645 7.43 17.13 -31.10
C PHE A 645 6.43 16.22 -30.38
N THR A 646 5.93 16.64 -29.23
CA THR A 646 4.90 15.90 -28.48
C THR A 646 3.60 15.76 -29.28
N TYR A 647 3.19 16.79 -30.02
CA TYR A 647 2.03 16.71 -30.92
C TYR A 647 2.34 15.90 -32.18
N LEU A 648 3.53 16.04 -32.79
CA LEU A 648 3.93 15.20 -33.92
C LEU A 648 3.96 13.70 -33.55
N ARG A 649 4.31 13.37 -32.31
CA ARG A 649 4.20 12.02 -31.75
C ARG A 649 2.75 11.53 -31.63
N ASN A 650 1.74 12.37 -31.53
CA ASN A 650 0.37 11.93 -31.25
C ASN A 650 -0.61 12.14 -32.43
N SER A 651 -0.38 13.14 -33.28
CA SER A 651 -1.37 13.71 -34.21
C SER A 651 -1.24 13.28 -35.68
N VAL A 652 -0.15 12.60 -36.08
CA VAL A 652 0.18 12.34 -37.51
C VAL A 652 -0.72 11.30 -38.19
N ARG A 653 -1.76 10.77 -37.53
CA ARG A 653 -2.64 9.77 -38.15
C ARG A 653 -3.52 10.31 -39.29
N GLU A 654 -3.71 11.62 -39.46
CA GLU A 654 -4.70 12.09 -40.46
C GLU A 654 -4.30 13.15 -41.49
N ASN A 655 -3.31 14.06 -41.36
CA ASN A 655 -3.07 15.07 -42.44
C ASN A 655 -1.68 15.75 -42.53
N ALA A 656 -0.71 15.45 -41.67
CA ALA A 656 0.59 16.14 -41.69
C ALA A 656 1.55 15.50 -42.71
N THR A 657 1.85 16.21 -43.80
CA THR A 657 2.83 15.79 -44.81
C THR A 657 4.24 16.31 -44.50
N GLU A 658 5.28 15.65 -45.02
CA GLU A 658 6.68 16.09 -44.94
C GLU A 658 6.90 17.56 -45.37
N THR A 659 6.05 18.05 -46.28
CA THR A 659 6.07 19.41 -46.83
C THR A 659 5.31 20.46 -46.02
N THR A 660 4.57 20.05 -44.99
CA THR A 660 3.84 20.98 -44.10
C THR A 660 4.86 21.84 -43.33
N THR A 661 4.62 23.14 -43.18
CA THR A 661 5.51 24.01 -42.38
C THR A 661 5.19 23.91 -40.89
N ILE A 662 6.16 24.25 -40.03
CA ILE A 662 5.96 24.31 -38.57
C ILE A 662 4.74 25.20 -38.24
N GLN A 663 4.64 26.38 -38.88
CA GLN A 663 3.51 27.28 -38.69
C GLN A 663 2.18 26.63 -39.04
N ALA A 664 2.06 26.03 -40.23
CA ALA A 664 0.82 25.42 -40.67
C ALA A 664 0.40 24.25 -39.76
N PHE A 665 1.37 23.46 -39.28
CA PHE A 665 1.11 22.37 -38.34
C PHE A 665 0.59 22.88 -37.00
N VAL A 666 1.22 23.91 -36.43
CA VAL A 666 0.79 24.51 -35.15
C VAL A 666 -0.62 25.08 -35.27
N GLU A 667 -0.89 25.86 -36.33
CA GLU A 667 -2.18 26.51 -36.55
C GLU A 667 -3.33 25.50 -36.72
N GLN A 668 -3.05 24.33 -37.30
CA GLN A 668 -4.06 23.29 -37.54
C GLN A 668 -4.27 22.34 -36.36
N HIS A 669 -3.22 22.02 -35.59
CA HIS A 669 -3.25 20.91 -34.64
C HIS A 669 -3.01 21.28 -33.18
N ILE A 670 -2.56 22.51 -32.88
CA ILE A 670 -2.26 22.94 -31.52
C ILE A 670 -3.21 24.08 -31.12
N HIS A 671 -4.28 23.76 -30.39
CA HIS A 671 -5.32 24.74 -30.02
C HIS A 671 -4.90 25.80 -28.99
N ALA A 672 -3.83 25.56 -28.22
CA ALA A 672 -3.36 26.44 -27.15
C ALA A 672 -2.14 27.29 -27.57
N HIS A 673 -2.34 28.24 -28.50
CA HIS A 673 -1.24 29.06 -29.05
C HIS A 673 -0.52 29.94 -28.00
N ALA A 674 -1.16 30.25 -26.87
CA ALA A 674 -0.54 31.02 -25.79
C ALA A 674 0.69 30.34 -25.14
N CYS A 675 0.89 29.04 -25.42
CA CYS A 675 1.99 28.24 -24.86
C CYS A 675 3.25 28.22 -25.74
N LEU A 676 3.24 28.92 -26.88
CA LEU A 676 4.29 28.90 -27.89
C LEU A 676 4.83 30.32 -28.10
N ASN A 677 6.14 30.46 -28.30
CA ASN A 677 6.76 31.75 -28.52
C ASN A 677 6.34 32.32 -29.90
N ASP A 678 5.84 33.56 -29.94
CA ASP A 678 5.40 34.25 -31.17
C ASP A 678 6.47 34.32 -32.27
N SER A 679 7.74 34.30 -31.87
CA SER A 679 8.87 34.38 -32.80
C SER A 679 9.14 33.05 -33.54
N ILE A 680 8.65 31.91 -33.04
CA ILE A 680 8.67 30.60 -33.71
C ILE A 680 7.47 30.44 -34.65
N LEU A 681 6.34 31.04 -34.28
CA LEU A 681 5.07 30.80 -34.97
C LEU A 681 4.84 31.72 -36.16
N ARG A 682 5.32 32.96 -36.10
CA ARG A 682 4.91 34.00 -37.06
C ARG A 682 6.05 34.74 -37.73
N ARG A 683 7.31 34.47 -37.35
CA ARG A 683 8.48 35.16 -37.91
C ARG A 683 9.33 34.22 -38.77
N PRO A 684 9.39 34.45 -40.10
CA PRO A 684 10.41 33.85 -40.94
C PRO A 684 11.82 34.22 -40.43
N PRO A 685 12.81 33.33 -40.57
CA PRO A 685 12.78 32.11 -41.37
C PRO A 685 12.35 30.83 -40.63
N PHE A 686 12.17 30.85 -39.30
CA PHE A 686 11.92 29.62 -38.52
C PHE A 686 10.51 29.06 -38.73
N SER A 687 9.49 29.92 -38.80
CA SER A 687 8.09 29.49 -38.96
C SER A 687 7.78 28.80 -40.30
N THR A 688 8.61 29.09 -41.32
CA THR A 688 8.47 28.60 -42.70
C THR A 688 9.20 27.28 -42.97
N ILE A 689 9.94 26.75 -42.00
CA ILE A 689 10.66 25.48 -42.15
C ILE A 689 9.65 24.33 -42.24
N GLN A 690 9.90 23.38 -43.15
CA GLN A 690 9.07 22.19 -43.33
C GLN A 690 9.35 21.14 -42.26
N LEU A 691 8.34 20.32 -41.92
CA LEU A 691 8.44 19.28 -40.89
C LEU A 691 9.51 18.22 -41.21
N GLN A 692 9.87 18.01 -42.47
CA GLN A 692 11.00 17.14 -42.84
C GLN A 692 12.37 17.64 -42.36
N TYR A 693 12.49 18.91 -41.96
CA TYR A 693 13.75 19.52 -41.50
C TYR A 693 13.73 19.86 -40.00
N ILE A 694 12.67 19.49 -39.28
CA ILE A 694 12.43 19.98 -37.92
C ILE A 694 13.42 19.42 -36.90
N ILE A 695 13.87 18.17 -37.07
CA ILE A 695 14.89 17.57 -36.19
C ILE A 695 16.25 18.20 -36.45
N ASP A 696 16.62 18.45 -37.70
CA ASP A 696 17.89 19.10 -38.04
C ASP A 696 17.96 20.54 -37.47
N LEU A 697 16.85 21.28 -37.57
CA LEU A 697 16.71 22.58 -36.92
C LEU A 697 16.87 22.49 -35.40
N TYR A 698 16.21 21.51 -34.78
CA TYR A 698 16.25 21.30 -33.34
C TYR A 698 17.67 21.02 -32.86
N GLU A 699 18.36 20.08 -33.50
CA GLU A 699 19.76 19.73 -33.22
C GLU A 699 20.70 20.93 -33.38
N MET A 700 20.49 21.79 -34.40
CA MET A 700 21.25 23.02 -34.56
C MET A 700 21.05 24.02 -33.42
N ILE A 701 19.81 24.16 -32.94
CA ILE A 701 19.49 25.07 -31.83
C ILE A 701 20.13 24.53 -30.55
N GLU A 702 20.10 23.22 -30.31
CA GLU A 702 20.80 22.58 -29.20
C GLU A 702 22.31 22.87 -29.28
N GLU A 703 22.98 22.56 -30.38
CA GLU A 703 24.42 22.79 -30.52
C GLU A 703 24.81 24.26 -30.23
N ASN A 704 23.99 25.21 -30.69
CA ASN A 704 24.18 26.63 -30.42
C ASN A 704 23.85 27.01 -28.96
N ALA A 705 22.83 26.40 -28.35
CA ALA A 705 22.49 26.58 -26.94
C ALA A 705 23.62 26.07 -26.03
N PHE A 706 24.30 24.99 -26.42
CA PHE A 706 25.49 24.54 -25.71
C PHE A 706 26.58 25.62 -25.74
N ASP A 707 26.91 26.09 -26.95
CA ASP A 707 28.01 27.04 -27.15
C ASP A 707 27.79 28.38 -26.45
N GLN A 708 26.56 28.91 -26.46
CA GLN A 708 26.23 30.23 -25.91
C GLN A 708 25.77 30.21 -24.44
N VAL A 709 24.99 29.19 -24.06
CA VAL A 709 24.34 29.14 -22.74
C VAL A 709 25.13 28.25 -21.81
N LEU A 710 25.29 26.96 -22.13
CA LEU A 710 25.75 25.96 -21.15
C LEU A 710 27.26 25.86 -21.00
N ARG A 711 28.04 26.25 -22.01
CA ARG A 711 29.51 26.15 -22.00
C ARG A 711 30.15 26.86 -20.79
N ALA A 712 29.55 27.94 -20.30
CA ALA A 712 30.05 28.68 -19.14
C ALA A 712 29.65 28.07 -17.78
N TYR A 713 28.71 27.11 -17.76
CA TYR A 713 28.09 26.54 -16.55
C TYR A 713 28.24 25.01 -16.47
N VAL A 714 29.21 24.46 -17.20
CA VAL A 714 29.56 23.04 -17.10
C VAL A 714 29.92 22.70 -15.65
N LYS A 715 29.33 21.63 -15.11
CA LYS A 715 29.53 21.17 -13.72
C LYS A 715 31.03 21.06 -13.40
N LYS A 716 31.44 21.45 -12.19
CA LYS A 716 32.85 21.52 -11.79
C LYS A 716 33.57 20.18 -11.99
N GLU A 717 32.88 19.08 -11.74
CA GLU A 717 33.34 17.70 -11.88
C GLU A 717 33.72 17.35 -13.33
N LEU A 718 33.19 18.08 -14.32
CA LEU A 718 33.42 17.84 -15.76
C LEU A 718 34.51 18.75 -16.35
N VAL A 719 34.98 19.77 -15.62
CA VAL A 719 35.94 20.78 -16.14
C VAL A 719 37.35 20.18 -16.24
N GLU A 720 38.12 20.61 -17.26
CA GLU A 720 39.52 20.18 -17.48
C GLU A 720 40.37 20.25 -16.19
N GLU A 721 40.18 21.29 -15.37
CA GLU A 721 40.92 21.53 -14.12
C GLU A 721 40.79 20.41 -13.06
N THR A 722 39.77 19.56 -13.16
CA THR A 722 39.51 18.45 -12.23
C THR A 722 40.37 17.22 -12.54
N PHE A 723 40.93 17.12 -13.75
CA PHE A 723 41.66 15.95 -14.22
C PHE A 723 43.14 16.27 -14.47
N SER A 724 44.02 15.30 -14.20
CA SER A 724 45.45 15.48 -14.47
C SER A 724 45.74 15.60 -15.97
N ALA A 725 46.78 16.33 -16.36
CA ALA A 725 47.15 16.48 -17.77
C ALA A 725 47.46 15.13 -18.46
N GLU A 726 48.02 14.17 -17.71
CA GLU A 726 48.27 12.81 -18.18
C GLU A 726 46.95 12.07 -18.47
N GLU A 727 45.97 12.20 -17.58
CA GLU A 727 44.66 11.58 -17.73
C GLU A 727 43.86 12.18 -18.89
N GLN A 728 43.87 13.51 -19.04
CA GLN A 728 43.25 14.19 -20.18
C GLN A 728 43.82 13.68 -21.51
N GLN A 729 45.15 13.59 -21.61
CA GLN A 729 45.81 13.11 -22.81
C GLN A 729 45.54 11.62 -23.06
N ARG A 730 45.52 10.80 -22.00
CA ARG A 730 45.20 9.37 -22.07
C ARG A 730 43.79 9.15 -22.61
N VAL A 731 42.78 9.78 -21.99
CA VAL A 731 41.37 9.68 -22.39
C VAL A 731 41.17 10.12 -23.83
N LEU A 732 41.73 11.27 -24.22
CA LEU A 732 41.59 11.78 -25.59
C LEU A 732 42.25 10.85 -26.61
N THR A 733 43.44 10.31 -26.31
CA THR A 733 44.16 9.40 -27.20
C THR A 733 43.41 8.07 -27.36
N VAL A 734 42.90 7.50 -26.27
CA VAL A 734 42.13 6.25 -26.31
C VAL A 734 40.82 6.46 -27.08
N PHE A 735 40.08 7.53 -26.77
CA PHE A 735 38.84 7.86 -27.44
C PHE A 735 39.03 8.03 -28.95
N THR A 736 40.01 8.84 -29.37
CA THR A 736 40.26 9.11 -30.81
C THR A 736 40.66 7.86 -31.59
N ARG A 737 41.58 7.04 -31.04
CA ARG A 737 42.01 5.77 -31.65
C ARG A 737 40.87 4.77 -31.84
N LYS A 738 39.89 4.75 -30.92
CA LYS A 738 38.77 3.80 -30.91
C LYS A 738 37.55 4.28 -31.70
N THR A 739 37.52 5.56 -32.08
CA THR A 739 36.42 6.20 -32.80
C THR A 739 36.85 6.55 -34.23
N PHE A 740 36.88 7.82 -34.61
CA PHE A 740 37.06 8.25 -36.00
C PHE A 740 38.46 8.00 -36.60
N GLU A 741 39.48 7.67 -35.80
CA GLU A 741 40.80 7.25 -36.30
C GLU A 741 40.88 5.72 -36.54
N LYS A 742 39.83 4.96 -36.19
CA LYS A 742 39.77 3.51 -36.39
C LYS A 742 39.52 3.19 -37.87
N GLU A 743 40.36 2.33 -38.47
CA GLU A 743 40.26 1.99 -39.90
C GLU A 743 38.92 1.36 -40.30
N THR A 744 38.28 0.61 -39.39
CA THR A 744 37.04 -0.12 -39.64
C THR A 744 35.78 0.67 -39.29
N ILE A 745 35.87 1.96 -38.98
CA ILE A 745 34.70 2.77 -38.62
C ILE A 745 33.88 3.15 -39.87
N ALA A 746 32.56 3.27 -39.70
CA ALA A 746 31.65 3.76 -40.73
C ALA A 746 32.10 5.13 -41.28
N GLU A 747 31.95 5.33 -42.60
CA GLU A 747 32.38 6.56 -43.28
C GLU A 747 31.67 7.81 -42.74
N THR A 748 30.41 7.67 -42.32
CA THR A 748 29.59 8.72 -41.70
C THR A 748 30.13 9.18 -40.34
N LEU A 749 30.92 8.34 -39.67
CA LEU A 749 31.51 8.60 -38.35
C LEU A 749 33.00 8.99 -38.41
N LYS A 750 33.62 9.05 -39.58
CA LYS A 750 35.02 9.51 -39.73
C LYS A 750 35.19 11.02 -39.53
N SER A 751 34.10 11.79 -39.63
CA SER A 751 34.15 13.24 -39.46
C SER A 751 34.21 13.62 -37.98
N ILE A 752 35.22 14.40 -37.59
CA ILE A 752 35.36 14.97 -36.23
C ILE A 752 34.13 15.81 -35.88
N ASP A 753 33.53 16.51 -36.85
CA ASP A 753 32.34 17.33 -36.65
C ASP A 753 31.14 16.53 -36.12
N SER A 754 30.98 15.29 -36.59
CA SER A 754 29.87 14.43 -36.15
C SER A 754 29.98 14.07 -34.67
N TRP A 755 31.22 13.85 -34.19
CA TRP A 755 31.49 13.59 -32.78
C TRP A 755 31.34 14.84 -31.92
N ILE A 756 31.79 16.00 -32.40
CA ILE A 756 31.62 17.28 -31.69
C ILE A 756 30.13 17.60 -31.52
N SER A 757 29.35 17.53 -32.59
CA SER A 757 27.89 17.78 -32.53
C SER A 757 27.18 16.80 -31.60
N MET A 758 27.51 15.50 -31.69
CA MET A 758 26.95 14.48 -30.79
C MET A 758 27.29 14.77 -29.32
N LEU A 759 28.54 15.09 -28.99
CA LEU A 759 28.96 15.38 -27.60
C LEU A 759 28.27 16.65 -27.06
N LYS A 760 28.06 17.69 -27.88
CA LYS A 760 27.29 18.88 -27.49
C LYS A 760 25.84 18.52 -27.15
N ARG A 761 25.20 17.70 -27.97
CA ARG A 761 23.82 17.21 -27.72
C ARG A 761 23.75 16.33 -26.48
N LEU A 762 24.72 15.43 -26.28
CA LEU A 762 24.84 14.62 -25.07
C LEU A 762 24.94 15.51 -23.82
N MET A 763 25.74 16.58 -23.90
CA MET A 763 25.87 17.53 -22.80
C MET A 763 24.57 18.25 -22.46
N ILE A 764 23.76 18.59 -23.47
CA ILE A 764 22.44 19.21 -23.28
C ILE A 764 21.40 18.23 -22.76
N ARG A 765 21.29 17.06 -23.39
CA ARG A 765 20.18 16.12 -23.20
C ARG A 765 20.37 15.18 -22.01
N VAL A 766 21.62 14.91 -21.61
CA VAL A 766 21.94 13.91 -20.57
C VAL A 766 22.65 14.53 -19.38
N LEU A 767 23.71 15.33 -19.59
CA LEU A 767 24.56 15.81 -18.49
C LEU A 767 24.00 16.98 -17.69
N ASN A 768 22.98 17.67 -18.21
CA ASN A 768 22.19 18.65 -17.46
C ASN A 768 21.25 18.01 -16.41
N ALA A 769 20.93 16.72 -16.54
CA ALA A 769 20.17 15.98 -15.53
C ALA A 769 21.11 15.49 -14.40
N ASN A 770 20.55 15.17 -13.22
CA ASN A 770 21.31 14.59 -12.09
C ASN A 770 21.64 13.10 -12.36
N VAL A 771 22.42 12.84 -13.40
CA VAL A 771 22.91 11.51 -13.79
C VAL A 771 24.21 11.21 -13.04
N SER A 772 24.39 9.96 -12.60
CA SER A 772 25.68 9.50 -12.07
C SER A 772 26.75 9.61 -13.15
N LEU A 773 27.86 10.28 -12.83
CA LEU A 773 28.93 10.56 -13.78
C LEU A 773 29.94 9.40 -13.90
N ASP A 774 29.86 8.41 -12.99
CA ASP A 774 30.72 7.23 -12.90
C ASP A 774 30.24 6.06 -13.78
N VAL A 775 29.55 6.37 -14.87
CA VAL A 775 28.96 5.40 -15.79
C VAL A 775 29.75 5.40 -17.11
N PRO A 776 30.00 4.24 -17.75
CA PRO A 776 30.68 4.19 -19.05
C PRO A 776 29.99 5.07 -20.10
N LEU A 777 30.78 5.86 -20.83
CA LEU A 777 30.30 6.75 -21.90
C LEU A 777 29.66 5.96 -23.04
N GLN A 778 30.14 4.75 -23.31
CA GLN A 778 29.66 3.85 -24.38
C GLN A 778 28.14 3.64 -24.35
N LEU A 779 27.56 3.48 -23.16
CA LEU A 779 26.10 3.27 -22.98
C LEU A 779 25.26 4.41 -23.56
N TYR A 780 25.82 5.62 -23.62
CA TYR A 780 25.16 6.78 -24.20
C TYR A 780 25.49 6.96 -25.68
N LEU A 781 26.67 6.52 -26.13
CA LEU A 781 27.05 6.62 -27.54
C LEU A 781 26.20 5.71 -28.46
N GLU A 782 25.59 4.67 -27.91
CA GLU A 782 24.66 3.77 -28.62
C GLU A 782 23.26 4.38 -28.82
N ARG A 783 22.97 5.54 -28.20
CA ARG A 783 21.67 6.21 -28.32
C ARG A 783 21.51 6.87 -29.69
N THR A 784 20.64 6.30 -30.50
CA THR A 784 20.34 6.76 -31.87
C THR A 784 19.80 8.18 -31.94
N ASP A 785 19.15 8.67 -30.88
CA ASP A 785 18.62 10.03 -30.84
C ASP A 785 19.71 11.11 -30.80
N LEU A 786 20.90 10.82 -30.26
CA LEU A 786 22.01 11.78 -30.17
C LEU A 786 22.69 12.04 -31.52
N TRP A 787 22.57 11.09 -32.45
CA TRP A 787 23.18 11.17 -33.77
C TRP A 787 22.23 11.78 -34.80
N SER A 788 22.79 12.44 -35.81
CA SER A 788 22.01 12.95 -36.95
C SER A 788 21.44 11.79 -37.79
N ASP A 789 20.39 12.05 -38.60
CA ASP A 789 19.74 11.05 -39.46
C ASP A 789 20.66 10.34 -40.48
N ARG A 790 21.90 10.80 -40.65
CA ARG A 790 22.91 10.17 -41.51
C ARG A 790 23.59 8.96 -40.88
N VAL A 791 23.49 8.79 -39.56
CA VAL A 791 24.13 7.71 -38.81
C VAL A 791 23.06 6.66 -38.49
N SER A 792 23.26 5.45 -39.02
CA SER A 792 22.37 4.31 -38.80
C SER A 792 22.82 3.45 -37.61
N ASP A 793 21.94 2.59 -37.10
CA ASP A 793 22.28 1.63 -36.03
C ASP A 793 23.48 0.75 -36.41
N VAL A 794 23.58 0.37 -37.69
CA VAL A 794 24.71 -0.40 -38.25
C VAL A 794 26.02 0.39 -38.21
N ASP A 795 25.97 1.72 -38.37
CA ASP A 795 27.16 2.56 -38.26
C ASP A 795 27.65 2.61 -36.80
N LEU A 796 26.73 2.60 -35.82
CA LEU A 796 27.06 2.63 -34.39
C LEU A 796 27.76 1.35 -33.93
N GLU A 797 27.49 0.20 -34.56
CA GLU A 797 28.19 -1.07 -34.28
C GLU A 797 29.69 -1.04 -34.67
N THR A 798 30.12 -0.05 -35.44
CA THR A 798 31.51 -0.01 -35.98
C THR A 798 32.55 0.52 -34.98
N PHE A 799 32.13 1.07 -33.83
CA PHE A 799 33.01 1.55 -32.77
C PHE A 799 32.67 0.93 -31.41
N GLN A 800 33.67 0.90 -30.51
CA GLN A 800 33.47 0.54 -29.11
C GLN A 800 34.50 1.31 -28.29
N VAL A 801 34.02 2.14 -27.38
CA VAL A 801 34.86 2.89 -26.44
C VAL A 801 35.07 2.05 -25.18
N ASP A 802 36.27 2.12 -24.60
CA ASP A 802 36.65 1.34 -23.43
C ASP A 802 35.83 1.80 -22.19
N ASP A 803 35.43 0.86 -21.33
CA ASP A 803 34.53 1.12 -20.17
C ASP A 803 35.11 2.08 -19.13
N ASP A 804 36.43 2.30 -19.15
CA ASP A 804 37.12 3.26 -18.29
C ASP A 804 36.98 4.71 -18.77
N ILE A 805 36.46 4.93 -19.98
CA ILE A 805 36.01 6.24 -20.43
C ILE A 805 34.58 6.46 -19.95
N LEU A 806 34.48 7.05 -18.76
CA LEU A 806 33.24 7.41 -18.09
C LEU A 806 32.59 8.69 -18.63
N LEU A 807 31.31 8.88 -18.31
CA LEU A 807 30.50 10.04 -18.67
C LEU A 807 31.09 11.37 -18.15
N GLN A 808 31.82 11.34 -17.02
CA GLN A 808 32.54 12.52 -16.51
C GLN A 808 33.60 13.08 -17.49
N HIS A 809 34.13 12.25 -18.39
CA HIS A 809 35.17 12.65 -19.33
C HIS A 809 34.65 13.38 -20.57
N THR A 810 33.33 13.46 -20.76
CA THR A 810 32.67 13.98 -21.96
C THR A 810 33.16 15.36 -22.38
N TYR A 811 33.29 16.30 -21.42
CA TYR A 811 33.70 17.68 -21.72
C TYR A 811 35.18 17.79 -22.11
N ILE A 812 36.06 16.98 -21.50
CA ILE A 812 37.49 16.92 -21.87
C ILE A 812 37.63 16.41 -23.30
N ILE A 813 36.88 15.36 -23.66
CA ILE A 813 36.89 14.80 -25.01
C ILE A 813 36.43 15.87 -25.99
N LEU A 814 35.30 16.53 -25.75
CA LEU A 814 34.78 17.60 -26.60
C LEU A 814 35.84 18.70 -26.85
N ARG A 815 36.46 19.21 -25.79
CA ARG A 815 37.50 20.25 -25.88
C ARG A 815 38.75 19.78 -26.63
N GLY A 816 39.16 18.53 -26.41
CA GLY A 816 40.28 17.92 -27.12
C GLY A 816 40.04 17.79 -28.62
N LEU A 817 38.81 17.43 -29.01
CA LEU A 817 38.41 17.35 -30.41
C LEU A 817 38.33 18.73 -31.08
N GLU A 818 37.77 19.73 -30.41
CA GLU A 818 37.74 21.12 -30.91
C GLU A 818 39.15 21.68 -31.14
N LYS A 819 40.10 21.39 -30.24
CA LYS A 819 41.52 21.75 -30.40
C LYS A 819 42.16 21.05 -31.61
N LYS A 820 41.92 19.74 -31.81
CA LYS A 820 42.39 18.99 -33.01
C LYS A 820 41.80 19.57 -34.30
N GLN A 821 40.51 19.91 -34.33
CA GLN A 821 39.85 20.51 -35.48
C GLN A 821 40.44 21.88 -35.86
N GLY A 822 40.67 22.75 -34.86
CA GLY A 822 41.32 24.05 -35.06
C GLY A 822 42.78 23.96 -35.55
N THR A 823 43.44 22.81 -35.38
CA THR A 823 44.81 22.55 -35.83
C THR A 823 44.82 22.03 -37.27
N ASN A 824 43.86 21.17 -37.66
CA ASN A 824 43.68 20.72 -39.04
C ASN A 824 43.29 21.85 -40.00
N ASN A 825 42.42 22.78 -39.59
CA ASN A 825 42.01 23.92 -40.44
C ASN A 825 43.11 24.98 -40.66
N LYS A 826 44.14 25.02 -39.80
CA LYS A 826 45.32 25.90 -40.01
C LYS A 826 46.25 25.40 -41.12
N SER A 827 46.07 24.17 -41.61
CA SER A 827 46.84 23.63 -42.73
C SER A 827 46.23 23.92 -44.12
N SER A 828 45.06 24.58 -44.21
CA SER A 828 44.35 24.76 -45.49
C SER A 828 43.88 26.18 -45.84
N GLN A 829 44.06 27.20 -44.99
CA GLN A 829 43.73 28.59 -45.34
C GLN A 829 44.71 29.61 -44.73
N GLN A 830 45.90 29.75 -45.35
CA GLN A 830 46.60 31.04 -45.35
C GLN A 830 45.99 31.92 -46.44
N GLN A 831 44.87 32.58 -46.13
CA GLN A 831 44.57 33.95 -46.59
C GLN A 831 43.15 34.34 -46.13
N LYS A 832 43.12 35.52 -45.49
CA LYS A 832 42.00 36.45 -45.28
C LYS A 832 41.27 36.44 -43.92
N VAL A 833 41.53 37.57 -43.24
CA VAL A 833 40.74 38.31 -42.26
C VAL A 833 40.93 37.95 -40.79
N SER A 834 42.00 38.52 -40.26
CA SER A 834 42.06 39.20 -38.97
C SER A 834 40.87 40.14 -38.74
N GLU A 835 40.04 39.85 -37.74
CA GLU A 835 39.44 40.78 -36.76
C GLU A 835 38.30 40.08 -36.00
N ILE A 836 38.40 39.99 -34.67
CA ILE A 836 37.36 40.32 -33.68
C ILE A 836 37.88 39.89 -32.28
N GLN A 837 38.41 40.92 -31.60
CA GLN A 837 38.24 41.38 -30.22
C GLN A 837 38.09 40.41 -29.02
N SER A 838 38.71 40.86 -27.94
CA SER A 838 39.07 40.20 -26.68
C SER A 838 37.90 39.82 -25.77
N THR A 839 38.06 38.66 -25.13
CA THR A 839 37.19 38.02 -24.14
C THR A 839 37.08 38.72 -22.78
N ASP A 840 37.79 39.84 -22.57
CA ASP A 840 37.76 40.56 -21.29
C ASP A 840 36.62 41.59 -21.16
N GLY A 841 36.04 42.04 -22.27
CA GLY A 841 34.93 43.00 -22.26
C GLY A 841 33.56 42.41 -21.89
N GLN A 842 33.35 41.11 -22.11
CA GLN A 842 32.07 40.43 -21.78
C GLN A 842 31.98 40.02 -20.31
N ARG A 843 33.10 39.71 -19.63
CA ARG A 843 33.09 39.41 -18.19
C ARG A 843 32.64 40.61 -17.33
N GLN A 844 33.01 41.84 -17.69
CA GLN A 844 32.60 43.04 -16.94
C GLN A 844 31.12 43.44 -17.13
N LYS A 845 30.51 43.17 -18.29
CA LYS A 845 29.08 43.44 -18.52
C LYS A 845 28.15 42.40 -17.87
N VAL A 846 28.63 41.17 -17.64
CA VAL A 846 27.84 40.12 -16.97
C VAL A 846 27.96 40.21 -15.44
N GLN A 847 29.12 40.61 -14.90
CA GLN A 847 29.29 40.86 -13.46
C GLN A 847 28.38 41.98 -12.95
N THR A 848 28.17 43.02 -13.76
CA THR A 848 27.32 44.17 -13.40
C THR A 848 25.82 43.84 -13.35
N TRP A 849 25.38 42.75 -13.99
CA TRP A 849 23.98 42.31 -13.95
C TRP A 849 23.64 41.61 -12.62
N PHE A 850 24.51 40.72 -12.15
CA PHE A 850 24.32 40.05 -10.84
C PHE A 850 24.46 41.01 -9.65
N ASP A 851 25.39 41.98 -9.70
CA ASP A 851 25.50 42.97 -8.62
C ASP A 851 24.28 43.94 -8.57
N SER A 852 23.61 44.18 -9.70
CA SER A 852 22.38 44.99 -9.75
C SER A 852 21.15 44.25 -9.23
N THR A 853 21.10 42.93 -9.41
CA THR A 853 20.00 42.09 -8.92
C THR A 853 20.17 41.76 -7.42
N ALA A 854 21.41 41.66 -6.94
CA ALA A 854 21.73 41.44 -5.52
C ALA A 854 21.64 42.73 -4.65
N ARG A 855 21.64 43.93 -5.25
CA ARG A 855 21.54 45.22 -4.51
C ARG A 855 20.14 45.85 -4.47
N SER A 856 19.12 45.28 -5.13
CA SER A 856 17.75 45.84 -5.08
C SER A 856 16.90 45.37 -3.89
N THR A 857 17.43 44.56 -2.99
CA THR A 857 16.84 44.29 -1.67
C THR A 857 17.43 45.23 -0.62
N THR A 858 17.10 46.51 -0.68
CA THR A 858 17.22 47.41 0.47
C THR A 858 15.83 47.85 0.91
N ALA A 859 15.51 47.58 2.18
CA ALA A 859 14.31 47.97 2.89
C ALA A 859 13.87 49.42 2.59
N PRO A 860 12.55 49.70 2.57
CA PRO A 860 12.05 51.05 2.33
C PRO A 860 12.53 51.99 3.44
N LYS A 861 13.29 53.01 3.06
CA LYS A 861 13.59 54.16 3.93
C LYS A 861 12.29 54.90 4.20
N VAL A 862 11.84 54.83 5.44
CA VAL A 862 10.83 55.72 6.02
C VAL A 862 11.34 57.16 5.90
N ILE A 863 10.70 57.94 5.02
CA ILE A 863 10.85 59.40 4.99
C ILE A 863 9.82 59.95 5.97
N VAL A 864 10.28 60.33 7.16
CA VAL A 864 9.52 61.16 8.10
C VAL A 864 9.63 62.60 7.62
N ASP A 865 8.56 63.13 7.04
CA ASP A 865 8.42 64.58 6.87
C ASP A 865 7.41 65.14 7.88
N LYS A 866 7.96 65.84 8.88
CA LYS A 866 7.17 66.69 9.79
C LYS A 866 6.83 67.99 9.08
N LYS A 867 5.53 68.29 8.87
CA LYS A 867 4.96 69.63 9.15
C LYS A 867 3.42 69.71 9.05
N ARG A 868 2.82 69.92 10.23
CA ARG A 868 1.71 70.83 10.61
C ARG A 868 0.30 70.67 9.99
N ILE A 869 -0.58 70.05 10.81
CA ILE A 869 -1.77 70.62 11.49
C ILE A 869 -2.61 71.65 10.71
N ARG A 870 -3.90 71.36 10.50
CA ARG A 870 -5.02 72.16 11.07
C ARG A 870 -6.40 71.54 10.87
N VAL A 871 -7.09 71.46 12.02
CA VAL A 871 -8.50 71.20 12.35
C VAL A 871 -8.98 69.78 12.17
#